data_AF-A0AA41N956-F1
#
_entry.id   AF-A0AA41N956-F1
#
_cell.length_a   1.000
_cell.length_b   1.000
_cell.length_c   1.000
_cell.angle_alpha   90.00
_cell.angle_beta   90.00
_cell.angle_gamma   90.00
#
_symmetry.space_group_name_H-M   'P 1'
#
loop_
_entity.id
_entity.type
_entity.pdbx_description
1 polymer ?
#
loop_
_entity_poly.entity_id
_entity_poly.type
_entity_poly.pdbx_seq_one_letter_code
_entity_poly.pdbx_strand_id
1 'polypeptide(L)'
;MSEYIGRHDERRAWITGFTGTAGIAVVTLRKAAVWTDSRYWTQAERQMDCNWELHKEVGITPIVTWLLAEIPSGESVGFDPFLFSIDSWESYDQALQGSNRQLVSITDNLVDLVWGSERPPAPSQPIYALQEAFTGSTWQEKVSGIRSQMQMHSEAPTAVLLSALDETAWLFNLRSSDIPYNPFFYSYTLLTDSFIRLFVNKSRFSSETLQYLNSSCTDPLCVQLEDYNEVRGSVKDYALGDVKIWIGTSYTTYGLYEVIPEEKLVADTYSPVMVTKAVKNSKEQALLKASHVRDAVAVIRYLVWLEKNVPKGTVDEFSGAELVDKFRGDGTTDITRTVHWGTPSAFQKEAYTRVLMGNIDLSRLIFPAATSGRMVEAFARRALWEVGLNYGHGTGHGIGNFLCVHECRYLFNPCPTISPCVTPPMKESISQYPGTYLTFEVVSFVPYDRNLIDVSLLSPEQLQYLNHYYQTIREKLSLQRSSSFKDFAKSKPSSPVVSEKEFNLEDNIPEDDSSIPTPEDAGKSGKKLGKKWRAVISRTMNRKMGKMMVKALSEDMGDTLEEGSASPTSPDCSLDSPGPEKMTLAFSEQEERELPVLSRQASTSSELCSPSPGSGSFVEEPSAPQYTGPFCGRARVHTDFTPSPYDHDSLKLQKGDVIQIIEKPPVGTWLGLLNGKLGSFKFIYVDVLPEEAVGPSRSSRRQSKGKRPKPKTLHELLERIGLEEHTSTLLLNGYQTLEDFKELRETHLNELHIMDPQHRAKLLTAAELLLDYDTGSEEAEEGAESNQEPVVHTVSEPKVDIPRDSGCFEGLESGRDEAELAGTEEQLHGLSLAGSP
;
A
#
# COMPACT_ATOMS: atom_id res chain seq x y z
N MET A 1 -12.54 -14.75 -9.22
CA MET A 1 -11.40 -14.07 -8.56
C MET A 1 -11.53 -12.53 -8.58
N SER A 2 -12.69 -11.97 -8.18
CA SER A 2 -12.90 -10.51 -8.12
C SER A 2 -12.14 -9.88 -6.94
N GLU A 3 -11.77 -8.60 -7.03
CA GLU A 3 -11.15 -7.88 -5.91
C GLU A 3 -12.18 -7.37 -4.90
N TYR A 4 -13.17 -6.65 -5.40
CA TYR A 4 -14.38 -6.33 -4.67
C TYR A 4 -15.37 -7.48 -4.88
N ILE A 5 -16.11 -7.81 -3.83
CA ILE A 5 -17.09 -8.91 -3.84
C ILE A 5 -18.50 -8.34 -3.71
N GLY A 6 -19.49 -9.02 -4.27
CA GLY A 6 -20.89 -8.70 -4.03
C GLY A 6 -21.31 -9.22 -2.66
N ARG A 7 -22.34 -8.63 -2.04
CA ARG A 7 -22.87 -9.04 -0.73
C ARG A 7 -23.24 -10.53 -0.64
N HIS A 8 -23.64 -11.12 -1.77
CA HIS A 8 -23.91 -12.56 -1.89
C HIS A 8 -22.69 -13.45 -1.62
N ASP A 9 -21.47 -12.93 -1.79
CA ASP A 9 -20.20 -13.66 -1.65
C ASP A 9 -19.35 -13.20 -0.45
N GLU A 10 -19.88 -12.34 0.44
CA GLU A 10 -19.21 -11.82 1.65
C GLU A 10 -19.00 -12.88 2.77
N ARG A 11 -18.84 -14.16 2.39
CA ARG A 11 -18.71 -15.35 3.26
C ARG A 11 -17.71 -15.15 4.40
N ARG A 12 -16.51 -14.66 4.08
CA ARG A 12 -15.45 -14.42 5.08
C ARG A 12 -15.89 -13.36 6.09
N ALA A 13 -16.48 -12.26 5.63
CA ALA A 13 -16.97 -11.19 6.51
C ALA A 13 -18.13 -11.67 7.39
N TRP A 14 -19.00 -12.53 6.86
CA TRP A 14 -20.09 -13.13 7.64
C TRP A 14 -19.59 -14.08 8.74
N ILE A 15 -18.64 -14.98 8.47
CA ILE A 15 -18.12 -15.92 9.51
C ILE A 15 -17.14 -15.28 10.51
N THR A 16 -16.46 -14.18 10.15
CA THR A 16 -15.40 -13.56 10.99
C THR A 16 -15.80 -12.23 11.64
N GLY A 17 -16.85 -11.56 11.13
CA GLY A 17 -17.12 -10.14 11.39
C GLY A 17 -16.18 -9.16 10.67
N PHE A 18 -15.06 -9.62 10.11
CA PHE A 18 -14.02 -8.76 9.51
C PHE A 18 -14.35 -8.37 8.06
N THR A 19 -14.60 -7.08 7.84
CA THR A 19 -15.09 -6.50 6.57
C THR A 19 -14.01 -5.84 5.69
N GLY A 20 -12.72 -6.08 5.94
CA GLY A 20 -11.65 -5.58 5.06
C GLY A 20 -11.68 -6.26 3.67
N THR A 21 -11.22 -5.60 2.61
CA THR A 21 -11.36 -6.19 1.26
C THR A 21 -10.39 -7.34 0.99
N ALA A 22 -9.28 -7.43 1.74
CA ALA A 22 -8.30 -8.52 1.64
C ALA A 22 -8.26 -9.36 2.92
N GLY A 23 -8.04 -10.66 2.76
CA GLY A 23 -7.71 -11.59 3.84
C GLY A 23 -8.29 -12.99 3.63
N ILE A 24 -7.59 -13.99 4.16
CA ILE A 24 -7.92 -15.42 4.07
C ILE A 24 -8.31 -15.89 5.47
N ALA A 25 -9.43 -16.60 5.59
CA ALA A 25 -9.84 -17.25 6.83
C ALA A 25 -9.60 -18.77 6.70
N VAL A 26 -9.04 -19.38 7.74
CA VAL A 26 -8.87 -20.83 7.86
C VAL A 26 -9.53 -21.29 9.15
N VAL A 27 -10.28 -22.39 9.09
CA VAL A 27 -11.00 -22.96 10.23
C VAL A 27 -10.64 -24.44 10.35
N THR A 28 -10.30 -24.86 11.57
CA THR A 28 -10.08 -26.26 11.96
C THR A 28 -11.12 -26.65 13.02
N LEU A 29 -11.12 -27.90 13.47
CA LEU A 29 -11.98 -28.36 14.56
C LEU A 29 -11.69 -27.68 15.93
N ARG A 30 -10.58 -26.96 16.07
CA ARG A 30 -10.11 -26.41 17.36
C ARG A 30 -9.80 -24.92 17.34
N LYS A 31 -9.50 -24.36 16.17
CA LYS A 31 -9.05 -22.98 15.99
C LYS A 31 -9.59 -22.37 14.70
N ALA A 32 -9.77 -21.05 14.72
CA ALA A 32 -10.08 -20.25 13.56
C ALA A 32 -9.07 -19.10 13.47
N ALA A 33 -8.60 -18.78 12.26
CA ALA A 33 -7.54 -17.80 12.05
C ALA A 33 -7.75 -16.98 10.77
N VAL A 34 -7.35 -15.70 10.79
CA VAL A 34 -7.41 -14.78 9.64
C VAL A 34 -6.04 -14.19 9.36
N TRP A 35 -5.60 -14.29 8.11
CA TRP A 35 -4.42 -13.61 7.57
C TRP A 35 -4.88 -12.40 6.76
N THR A 36 -4.36 -11.21 7.07
CA THR A 36 -4.61 -10.00 6.27
C THR A 36 -3.42 -9.04 6.30
N ASP A 37 -3.33 -8.18 5.29
CA ASP A 37 -2.21 -7.25 5.12
C ASP A 37 -2.34 -6.01 6.02
N SER A 38 -1.27 -5.22 6.07
CA SER A 38 -1.14 -4.08 6.98
C SER A 38 -2.19 -2.98 6.84
N ARG A 39 -2.93 -2.93 5.73
CA ARG A 39 -4.08 -2.01 5.57
C ARG A 39 -5.20 -2.31 6.57
N TYR A 40 -5.27 -3.55 7.06
CA TYR A 40 -6.45 -4.07 7.77
C TYR A 40 -6.21 -4.58 9.19
N TRP A 41 -4.97 -4.61 9.71
CA TRP A 41 -4.69 -5.14 11.06
C TRP A 41 -5.56 -4.48 12.15
N THR A 42 -5.53 -3.16 12.25
CA THR A 42 -6.34 -2.39 13.21
C THR A 42 -7.85 -2.54 12.99
N GLN A 43 -8.29 -2.86 11.77
CA GLN A 43 -9.69 -3.13 11.47
C GLN A 43 -10.07 -4.53 11.96
N ALA A 44 -9.25 -5.55 11.67
CA ALA A 44 -9.48 -6.93 12.09
C ALA A 44 -9.49 -7.06 13.62
N GLU A 45 -8.53 -6.43 14.32
CA GLU A 45 -8.48 -6.38 15.80
C GLU A 45 -9.73 -5.77 16.45
N ARG A 46 -10.49 -4.93 15.72
CA ARG A 46 -11.72 -4.28 16.20
C ARG A 46 -13.01 -4.98 15.79
N GLN A 47 -12.95 -5.85 14.77
CA GLN A 47 -14.13 -6.44 14.13
C GLN A 47 -14.28 -7.93 14.42
N MET A 48 -13.18 -8.65 14.64
CA MET A 48 -13.20 -10.06 15.00
C MET A 48 -13.41 -10.23 16.50
N ASP A 49 -14.06 -11.32 16.89
CA ASP A 49 -14.18 -11.71 18.30
C ASP A 49 -12.96 -12.54 18.75
N CYS A 50 -12.97 -12.98 20.02
CA CYS A 50 -11.88 -13.75 20.62
C CYS A 50 -11.74 -15.20 20.10
N ASN A 51 -12.59 -15.67 19.18
CA ASN A 51 -12.47 -16.99 18.57
C ASN A 51 -11.47 -17.02 17.40
N TRP A 52 -11.04 -15.85 16.90
CA TRP A 52 -10.21 -15.72 15.71
C TRP A 52 -8.77 -15.25 16.03
N GLU A 53 -7.77 -16.05 15.65
CA GLU A 53 -6.36 -15.67 15.67
C GLU A 53 -6.04 -14.72 14.49
N LEU A 54 -5.55 -13.49 14.76
CA LEU A 54 -5.09 -12.56 13.71
C LEU A 54 -3.62 -12.78 13.36
N HIS A 55 -3.36 -13.18 12.13
CA HIS A 55 -2.01 -13.26 11.56
C HIS A 55 -1.70 -12.06 10.66
N LYS A 56 -0.56 -11.42 10.95
CA LYS A 56 -0.12 -10.18 10.30
C LYS A 56 0.84 -10.41 9.13
N GLU A 57 1.45 -11.59 9.05
CA GLU A 57 2.26 -12.01 7.90
C GLU A 57 1.35 -12.45 6.76
N VAL A 58 1.53 -11.89 5.57
CA VAL A 58 0.75 -12.28 4.37
C VAL A 58 1.58 -13.14 3.43
N GLY A 59 0.95 -14.18 2.90
CA GLY A 59 1.53 -15.13 1.96
C GLY A 59 0.95 -16.52 2.18
N ILE A 60 1.34 -17.46 1.31
CA ILE A 60 0.92 -18.86 1.41
C ILE A 60 1.76 -19.59 2.46
N THR A 61 3.07 -19.29 2.56
CA THR A 61 3.98 -19.93 3.51
C THR A 61 3.55 -19.81 4.98
N PRO A 62 3.13 -18.65 5.52
CA PRO A 62 2.64 -18.56 6.91
C PRO A 62 1.38 -19.39 7.14
N ILE A 63 0.46 -19.41 6.17
CA ILE A 63 -0.80 -20.18 6.25
C ILE A 63 -0.50 -21.67 6.23
N VAL A 64 0.35 -22.14 5.31
CA VAL A 64 0.73 -23.55 5.23
C VAL A 64 1.55 -23.98 6.45
N THR A 65 2.43 -23.13 6.97
CA THR A 65 3.15 -23.42 8.22
C THR A 65 2.19 -23.62 9.40
N TRP A 66 1.15 -22.80 9.51
CA TRP A 66 0.08 -22.96 10.52
C TRP A 66 -0.73 -24.25 10.28
N LEU A 67 -1.13 -24.54 9.03
CA LEU A 67 -1.82 -25.80 8.67
C LEU A 67 -0.98 -27.04 9.05
N LEU A 68 0.33 -27.01 8.81
CA LEU A 68 1.25 -28.10 9.17
C LEU A 68 1.43 -28.29 10.68
N ALA A 69 1.24 -27.24 11.48
CA ALA A 69 1.31 -27.28 12.93
C ALA A 69 -0.01 -27.74 13.58
N GLU A 70 -1.16 -27.26 13.08
CA GLU A 70 -2.48 -27.51 13.70
C GLU A 70 -3.17 -28.79 13.20
N ILE A 71 -2.93 -29.20 11.95
CA ILE A 71 -3.57 -30.38 11.35
C ILE A 71 -2.63 -31.59 11.46
N PRO A 72 -3.06 -32.74 12.01
CA PRO A 72 -2.28 -33.98 12.03
C PRO A 72 -1.89 -34.49 10.63
N SER A 73 -0.81 -35.28 10.56
CA SER A 73 -0.49 -36.01 9.33
C SER A 73 -1.52 -37.11 9.06
N GLY A 74 -1.94 -37.26 7.81
CA GLY A 74 -3.00 -38.15 7.37
C GLY A 74 -4.39 -37.50 7.24
N GLU A 75 -4.56 -36.25 7.69
CA GLU A 75 -5.81 -35.49 7.53
C GLU A 75 -5.82 -34.62 6.27
N SER A 76 -7.01 -34.14 5.90
CA SER A 76 -7.27 -33.38 4.67
C SER A 76 -7.63 -31.92 4.96
N VAL A 77 -7.21 -31.01 4.07
CA VAL A 77 -7.57 -29.59 4.05
C VAL A 77 -8.60 -29.38 2.95
N GLY A 78 -9.83 -29.03 3.32
CA GLY A 78 -10.90 -28.73 2.35
C GLY A 78 -10.84 -27.28 1.84
N PHE A 79 -11.10 -27.06 0.56
CA PHE A 79 -11.24 -25.72 -0.02
C PHE A 79 -12.35 -25.65 -1.08
N ASP A 80 -12.95 -24.47 -1.25
CA ASP A 80 -13.88 -24.21 -2.36
C ASP A 80 -13.09 -23.93 -3.64
N PRO A 81 -13.21 -24.77 -4.69
CA PRO A 81 -12.42 -24.65 -5.90
C PRO A 81 -12.83 -23.45 -6.78
N PHE A 82 -13.97 -22.82 -6.53
CA PHE A 82 -14.37 -21.58 -7.21
C PHE A 82 -13.82 -20.31 -6.55
N LEU A 83 -13.22 -20.42 -5.35
CA LEU A 83 -12.57 -19.30 -4.65
C LEU A 83 -11.04 -19.28 -4.81
N PHE A 84 -10.46 -20.28 -5.47
CA PHE A 84 -9.02 -20.40 -5.73
C PHE A 84 -8.72 -20.20 -7.23
N SER A 85 -7.68 -19.44 -7.56
CA SER A 85 -7.07 -19.49 -8.89
C SER A 85 -6.16 -20.72 -9.01
N ILE A 86 -5.78 -21.08 -10.23
CA ILE A 86 -4.84 -22.18 -10.49
C ILE A 86 -3.50 -21.90 -9.83
N ASP A 87 -2.92 -20.70 -10.06
CA ASP A 87 -1.66 -20.26 -9.42
C ASP A 87 -1.72 -20.37 -7.89
N SER A 88 -2.86 -20.03 -7.29
CA SER A 88 -3.06 -20.08 -5.84
C SER A 88 -3.09 -21.53 -5.37
N TRP A 89 -3.89 -22.38 -6.01
CA TRP A 89 -4.01 -23.80 -5.67
C TRP A 89 -2.67 -24.52 -5.80
N GLU A 90 -1.95 -24.34 -6.92
CA GLU A 90 -0.67 -24.98 -7.18
C GLU A 90 0.38 -24.59 -6.11
N SER A 91 0.38 -23.32 -5.70
CA SER A 91 1.24 -22.84 -4.61
C SER A 91 0.90 -23.45 -3.24
N TYR A 92 -0.39 -23.73 -2.96
CA TYR A 92 -0.81 -24.43 -1.74
C TYR A 92 -0.50 -25.93 -1.81
N ASP A 93 -0.74 -26.58 -2.95
CA ASP A 93 -0.44 -27.99 -3.15
C ASP A 93 1.06 -28.26 -3.01
N GLN A 94 1.90 -27.51 -3.75
CA GLN A 94 3.36 -27.62 -3.68
C GLN A 94 3.89 -27.41 -2.26
N ALA A 95 3.33 -26.49 -1.49
CA ALA A 95 3.73 -26.24 -0.10
C ALA A 95 3.25 -27.32 0.88
N LEU A 96 2.23 -28.12 0.52
CA LEU A 96 1.73 -29.26 1.29
C LEU A 96 2.33 -30.61 0.85
N GLN A 97 2.99 -30.68 -0.31
CA GLN A 97 3.65 -31.89 -0.81
C GLN A 97 4.65 -32.47 0.20
N GLY A 98 4.72 -33.80 0.27
CA GLY A 98 5.56 -34.52 1.24
C GLY A 98 5.05 -34.50 2.70
N SER A 99 4.10 -33.64 3.05
CA SER A 99 3.58 -33.54 4.43
C SER A 99 2.59 -34.65 4.84
N ASN A 100 2.21 -35.51 3.89
CA ASN A 100 1.16 -36.52 4.03
C ASN A 100 -0.18 -35.90 4.53
N ARG A 101 -0.54 -34.74 4.00
CA ARG A 101 -1.87 -34.10 4.11
C ARG A 101 -2.38 -33.85 2.70
N GLN A 102 -3.69 -33.94 2.49
CA GLN A 102 -4.29 -33.79 1.16
C GLN A 102 -5.09 -32.50 1.06
N LEU A 103 -4.87 -31.72 -0.01
CA LEU A 103 -5.71 -30.58 -0.35
C LEU A 103 -6.89 -31.08 -1.21
N VAL A 104 -8.12 -30.91 -0.73
CA VAL A 104 -9.32 -31.52 -1.31
C VAL A 104 -10.32 -30.46 -1.75
N SER A 105 -10.72 -30.49 -3.02
CA SER A 105 -11.74 -29.61 -3.57
C SER A 105 -13.15 -30.01 -3.10
N ILE A 106 -13.90 -29.04 -2.59
CA ILE A 106 -15.28 -29.21 -2.11
C ILE A 106 -16.15 -28.17 -2.84
N THR A 107 -16.94 -28.61 -3.81
CA THR A 107 -17.74 -27.70 -4.66
C THR A 107 -18.91 -27.04 -3.95
N ASP A 108 -19.45 -27.66 -2.90
CA ASP A 108 -20.49 -27.09 -2.06
C ASP A 108 -19.84 -26.26 -0.94
N ASN A 109 -19.94 -24.93 -1.04
CA ASN A 109 -19.31 -24.06 -0.05
C ASN A 109 -19.96 -24.24 1.33
N LEU A 110 -19.18 -24.70 2.31
CA LEU A 110 -19.68 -25.02 3.65
C LEU A 110 -20.23 -23.79 4.40
N VAL A 111 -19.76 -22.57 4.10
CA VAL A 111 -20.31 -21.35 4.69
C VAL A 111 -21.73 -21.10 4.19
N ASP A 112 -22.00 -21.36 2.91
CA ASP A 112 -23.33 -21.13 2.31
C ASP A 112 -24.39 -22.04 2.94
N LEU A 113 -24.02 -23.27 3.31
CA LEU A 113 -24.90 -24.21 4.01
C LEU A 113 -25.32 -23.73 5.39
N VAL A 114 -24.44 -23.02 6.12
CA VAL A 114 -24.73 -22.49 7.46
C VAL A 114 -25.38 -21.10 7.39
N TRP A 115 -25.00 -20.28 6.42
CA TRP A 115 -25.60 -18.96 6.18
C TRP A 115 -27.06 -19.07 5.69
N GLY A 116 -27.37 -20.13 4.94
CA GLY A 116 -28.73 -20.55 4.64
C GLY A 116 -29.61 -19.43 4.06
N SER A 117 -30.76 -19.19 4.69
CA SER A 117 -31.73 -18.17 4.25
C SER A 117 -31.36 -16.72 4.59
N GLU A 118 -30.34 -16.49 5.43
CA GLU A 118 -29.86 -15.13 5.73
C GLU A 118 -28.86 -14.62 4.68
N ARG A 119 -28.40 -15.50 3.78
CA ARG A 119 -27.52 -15.11 2.69
C ARG A 119 -28.24 -14.11 1.75
N PRO A 120 -27.63 -12.95 1.46
CA PRO A 120 -28.21 -11.98 0.53
C PRO A 120 -28.53 -12.62 -0.84
N PRO A 121 -29.62 -12.22 -1.52
CA PRO A 121 -29.96 -12.79 -2.83
C PRO A 121 -28.88 -12.46 -3.88
N ALA A 122 -28.74 -13.35 -4.87
CA ALA A 122 -27.87 -13.11 -6.02
C ALA A 122 -28.34 -11.87 -6.83
N PRO A 123 -27.43 -11.07 -7.42
CA PRO A 123 -27.82 -9.87 -8.14
C PRO A 123 -28.74 -10.11 -9.33
N SER A 124 -29.76 -9.27 -9.42
CA SER A 124 -30.85 -9.35 -10.41
C SER A 124 -30.90 -8.15 -11.37
N GLN A 125 -29.89 -7.28 -11.35
CA GLN A 125 -29.86 -6.05 -12.17
C GLN A 125 -29.80 -6.37 -13.67
N PRO A 126 -30.37 -5.55 -14.56
CA PRO A 126 -30.33 -5.84 -15.99
C PRO A 126 -28.89 -5.87 -16.52
N ILE A 127 -28.61 -6.79 -17.44
CA ILE A 127 -27.37 -6.81 -18.22
C ILE A 127 -27.64 -6.08 -19.53
N TYR A 128 -26.82 -5.08 -19.84
CA TYR A 128 -27.04 -4.18 -20.97
C TYR A 128 -25.78 -4.00 -21.82
N ALA A 129 -25.98 -3.74 -23.11
CA ALA A 129 -24.89 -3.42 -24.04
C ALA A 129 -24.45 -1.95 -23.92
N LEU A 130 -23.14 -1.71 -23.95
CA LEU A 130 -22.59 -0.36 -24.09
C LEU A 130 -22.82 0.16 -25.51
N GLN A 131 -23.14 1.45 -25.60
CA GLN A 131 -23.18 2.16 -26.87
C GLN A 131 -21.77 2.21 -27.48
N GLU A 132 -21.67 1.99 -28.80
CA GLU A 132 -20.43 1.99 -29.58
C GLU A 132 -19.56 3.24 -29.37
N ALA A 133 -20.19 4.37 -29.06
CA ALA A 133 -19.55 5.63 -28.69
C ALA A 133 -18.55 5.51 -27.51
N PHE A 134 -18.66 4.47 -26.67
CA PHE A 134 -17.82 4.23 -25.49
C PHE A 134 -16.76 3.12 -25.66
N THR A 135 -16.88 2.26 -26.68
CA THR A 135 -16.06 1.04 -26.80
C THR A 135 -14.96 1.15 -27.84
N GLY A 136 -15.21 1.87 -28.94
CA GLY A 136 -14.24 2.02 -30.05
C GLY A 136 -14.04 0.77 -30.92
N SER A 137 -14.62 -0.36 -30.52
CA SER A 137 -14.72 -1.59 -31.31
C SER A 137 -15.97 -2.38 -30.92
N THR A 138 -16.50 -3.11 -31.91
CA THR A 138 -17.63 -4.04 -31.76
C THR A 138 -17.21 -5.31 -31.03
N TRP A 139 -18.16 -6.09 -30.52
CA TRP A 139 -17.84 -7.36 -29.88
C TRP A 139 -17.37 -8.40 -30.91
N GLN A 140 -17.90 -8.35 -32.14
CA GLN A 140 -17.54 -9.22 -33.24
C GLN A 140 -16.07 -9.02 -33.65
N GLU A 141 -15.59 -7.78 -33.74
CA GLU A 141 -14.18 -7.48 -34.01
C GLU A 141 -13.26 -8.01 -32.91
N LYS A 142 -13.65 -7.84 -31.63
CA LYS A 142 -12.89 -8.38 -30.49
C LYS A 142 -12.80 -9.91 -30.53
N VAL A 143 -13.93 -10.59 -30.71
CA VAL A 143 -13.99 -12.05 -30.86
C VAL A 143 -13.15 -12.53 -32.04
N SER A 144 -13.22 -11.85 -33.19
CA SER A 144 -12.40 -12.16 -34.36
C SER A 144 -10.91 -12.02 -34.07
N GLY A 145 -10.50 -10.94 -33.40
CA GLY A 145 -9.11 -10.73 -32.98
C GLY A 145 -8.57 -11.80 -32.03
N ILE A 146 -9.39 -12.26 -31.07
CA ILE A 146 -9.02 -13.37 -30.17
C ILE A 146 -8.94 -14.70 -30.94
N ARG A 147 -9.85 -14.98 -31.86
CA ARG A 147 -9.78 -16.17 -32.75
C ARG A 147 -8.53 -16.14 -33.64
N SER A 148 -8.11 -14.97 -34.14
CA SER A 148 -6.82 -14.84 -34.84
C SER A 148 -5.63 -15.11 -33.92
N GLN A 149 -5.66 -14.68 -32.65
CA GLN A 149 -4.62 -15.04 -31.68
C GLN A 149 -4.55 -16.55 -31.43
N MET A 150 -5.70 -17.23 -31.29
CA MET A 150 -5.77 -18.70 -31.18
C MET A 150 -5.13 -19.39 -32.40
N GLN A 151 -5.37 -18.89 -33.62
CA GLN A 151 -4.79 -19.43 -34.85
C GLN A 151 -3.27 -19.16 -34.99
N MET A 152 -2.76 -18.07 -34.42
CA MET A 152 -1.33 -17.72 -34.45
C MET A 152 -0.53 -18.35 -33.31
N HIS A 153 -1.18 -18.85 -32.26
CA HIS A 153 -0.53 -19.49 -31.13
C HIS A 153 0.15 -20.80 -31.57
N SER A 154 1.37 -21.05 -31.09
CA SER A 154 2.20 -22.21 -31.47
C SER A 154 1.50 -23.56 -31.26
N GLU A 155 0.63 -23.64 -30.26
CA GLU A 155 -0.12 -24.84 -29.92
C GLU A 155 -1.49 -25.00 -30.58
N ALA A 156 -1.97 -23.98 -31.31
CA ALA A 156 -3.29 -23.92 -31.96
C ALA A 156 -4.48 -24.34 -31.06
N PRO A 157 -4.77 -23.61 -29.96
CA PRO A 157 -5.92 -23.88 -29.11
C PRO A 157 -7.26 -23.74 -29.86
N THR A 158 -8.18 -24.66 -29.60
CA THR A 158 -9.53 -24.68 -30.22
C THR A 158 -10.56 -23.87 -29.43
N ALA A 159 -10.25 -23.55 -28.15
CA ALA A 159 -11.07 -22.72 -27.29
C ALA A 159 -10.25 -21.76 -26.42
N VAL A 160 -10.89 -20.68 -25.97
CA VAL A 160 -10.47 -19.83 -24.84
C VAL A 160 -11.57 -19.89 -23.78
N LEU A 161 -11.20 -20.18 -22.53
CA LEU A 161 -12.10 -20.21 -21.38
C LEU A 161 -11.83 -19.03 -20.46
N LEU A 162 -12.85 -18.20 -20.21
CA LEU A 162 -12.76 -16.99 -19.40
C LEU A 162 -13.55 -17.14 -18.09
N SER A 163 -12.89 -16.81 -16.98
CA SER A 163 -13.49 -16.76 -15.63
C SER A 163 -13.49 -15.36 -15.01
N ALA A 164 -12.74 -14.40 -15.55
CA ALA A 164 -12.76 -13.04 -15.05
C ALA A 164 -13.94 -12.27 -15.65
N LEU A 165 -14.73 -11.65 -14.78
CA LEU A 165 -16.00 -11.01 -15.15
C LEU A 165 -15.79 -9.77 -16.03
N ASP A 166 -14.65 -9.08 -15.85
CA ASP A 166 -14.23 -7.93 -16.64
C ASP A 166 -13.74 -8.31 -18.05
N GLU A 167 -13.18 -9.50 -18.25
CA GLU A 167 -12.86 -10.05 -19.58
C GLU A 167 -14.14 -10.30 -20.38
N THR A 168 -15.11 -11.01 -19.80
CA THR A 168 -16.41 -11.29 -20.44
C THR A 168 -17.17 -10.00 -20.73
N ALA A 169 -17.22 -9.06 -19.77
CA ALA A 169 -17.81 -7.74 -19.96
C ALA A 169 -17.11 -6.92 -21.07
N TRP A 170 -15.77 -6.96 -21.14
CA TRP A 170 -15.03 -6.27 -22.20
C TRP A 170 -15.24 -6.91 -23.57
N LEU A 171 -15.20 -8.25 -23.67
CA LEU A 171 -15.31 -9.00 -24.92
C LEU A 171 -16.64 -8.73 -25.61
N PHE A 172 -17.76 -8.81 -24.87
CA PHE A 172 -19.10 -8.60 -25.40
C PHE A 172 -19.62 -7.17 -25.30
N ASN A 173 -18.80 -6.22 -24.82
CA ASN A 173 -19.22 -4.84 -24.52
C ASN A 173 -20.46 -4.74 -23.60
N LEU A 174 -20.69 -5.74 -22.74
CA LEU A 174 -21.81 -5.80 -21.81
C LEU A 174 -21.43 -5.23 -20.43
N ARG A 175 -22.38 -4.66 -19.69
CA ARG A 175 -22.20 -4.18 -18.32
C ARG A 175 -23.42 -4.52 -17.44
N SER A 176 -23.22 -4.51 -16.13
CA SER A 176 -24.26 -4.52 -15.11
C SER A 176 -23.69 -3.93 -13.80
N SER A 177 -24.26 -4.25 -12.64
CA SER A 177 -23.82 -3.71 -11.33
C SER A 177 -23.86 -4.76 -10.21
N ASP A 178 -23.41 -5.98 -10.51
CA ASP A 178 -23.48 -7.12 -9.57
C ASP A 178 -22.54 -6.97 -8.37
N ILE A 179 -21.44 -6.28 -8.57
CA ILE A 179 -20.42 -5.99 -7.57
C ILE A 179 -20.37 -4.47 -7.39
N PRO A 180 -20.45 -3.95 -6.16
CA PRO A 180 -20.36 -2.50 -5.91
C PRO A 180 -19.14 -1.87 -6.60
N TYR A 181 -19.35 -0.71 -7.20
CA TYR A 181 -18.33 0.09 -7.92
C TYR A 181 -17.70 -0.58 -9.16
N ASN A 182 -18.18 -1.76 -9.57
CA ASN A 182 -17.55 -2.59 -10.59
C ASN A 182 -18.60 -3.02 -11.64
N PRO A 183 -18.57 -2.45 -12.88
CA PRO A 183 -19.73 -2.48 -13.77
C PRO A 183 -19.90 -3.80 -14.57
N PHE A 184 -19.61 -4.95 -13.97
CA PHE A 184 -19.71 -6.27 -14.61
C PHE A 184 -20.69 -7.19 -13.88
N PHE A 185 -20.85 -8.42 -14.40
CA PHE A 185 -21.87 -9.38 -13.99
C PHE A 185 -21.31 -10.80 -13.88
N TYR A 186 -21.88 -11.61 -12.99
CA TYR A 186 -21.49 -13.02 -12.82
C TYR A 186 -21.68 -13.78 -14.13
N SER A 187 -20.57 -14.27 -14.68
CA SER A 187 -20.54 -14.96 -15.96
C SER A 187 -19.27 -15.78 -16.16
N TYR A 188 -19.36 -16.77 -17.06
CA TYR A 188 -18.21 -17.46 -17.66
C TYR A 188 -18.38 -17.46 -19.18
N THR A 189 -17.28 -17.58 -19.92
CA THR A 189 -17.32 -17.65 -21.39
C THR A 189 -16.46 -18.79 -21.92
N LEU A 190 -17.04 -19.65 -22.75
CA LEU A 190 -16.31 -20.60 -23.59
C LEU A 190 -16.39 -20.12 -25.04
N LEU A 191 -15.31 -19.51 -25.52
CA LEU A 191 -15.17 -19.03 -26.90
C LEU A 191 -14.42 -20.09 -27.71
N THR A 192 -15.03 -20.61 -28.78
CA THR A 192 -14.37 -21.52 -29.73
C THR A 192 -14.26 -20.88 -31.11
N ASP A 193 -13.61 -21.58 -32.04
CA ASP A 193 -13.55 -21.21 -33.46
C ASP A 193 -14.94 -21.11 -34.13
N SER A 194 -15.86 -21.98 -33.70
CA SER A 194 -17.11 -22.34 -34.37
C SER A 194 -18.36 -21.94 -33.60
N PHE A 195 -18.28 -21.75 -32.28
CA PHE A 195 -19.38 -21.28 -31.44
C PHE A 195 -18.91 -20.42 -30.24
N ILE A 196 -19.88 -19.83 -29.54
CA ILE A 196 -19.65 -19.03 -28.34
C ILE A 196 -20.71 -19.40 -27.31
N ARG A 197 -20.30 -19.83 -26.10
CA ARG A 197 -21.21 -20.00 -24.95
C ARG A 197 -20.90 -18.98 -23.88
N LEU A 198 -21.94 -18.25 -23.44
CA LEU A 198 -21.91 -17.30 -22.34
C LEU A 198 -22.79 -17.86 -21.22
N PHE A 199 -22.17 -18.30 -20.12
CA PHE A 199 -22.85 -18.84 -18.94
C PHE A 199 -23.23 -17.70 -18.01
N VAL A 200 -24.52 -17.47 -17.80
CA VAL A 200 -25.08 -16.29 -17.14
C VAL A 200 -26.53 -16.55 -16.74
N ASN A 201 -27.11 -15.78 -15.82
CA ASN A 201 -28.56 -15.84 -15.59
C ASN A 201 -29.31 -15.21 -16.80
N LYS A 202 -29.94 -16.07 -17.61
CA LYS A 202 -30.64 -15.71 -18.86
C LYS A 202 -31.78 -14.70 -18.63
N SER A 203 -32.42 -14.70 -17.44
CA SER A 203 -33.57 -13.83 -17.14
C SER A 203 -33.23 -12.34 -17.02
N ARG A 204 -31.94 -11.99 -17.03
CA ARG A 204 -31.44 -10.62 -16.84
C ARG A 204 -31.18 -9.86 -18.14
N PHE A 205 -31.41 -10.49 -19.29
CA PHE A 205 -31.24 -9.90 -20.61
C PHE A 205 -32.57 -9.35 -21.15
N SER A 206 -32.53 -8.11 -21.65
CA SER A 206 -33.66 -7.52 -22.37
C SER A 206 -33.72 -7.99 -23.83
N SER A 207 -34.87 -7.80 -24.48
CA SER A 207 -35.06 -8.06 -25.92
C SER A 207 -34.00 -7.39 -26.79
N GLU A 208 -33.63 -6.15 -26.45
CA GLU A 208 -32.65 -5.34 -27.19
C GLU A 208 -31.24 -5.88 -27.00
N THR A 209 -30.91 -6.37 -25.80
CA THR A 209 -29.59 -6.94 -25.49
C THR A 209 -29.42 -8.33 -26.12
N LEU A 210 -30.49 -9.14 -26.16
CA LEU A 210 -30.51 -10.39 -26.93
C LEU A 210 -30.39 -10.12 -28.43
N GLN A 211 -31.05 -9.10 -28.96
CA GLN A 211 -30.92 -8.70 -30.36
C GLN A 211 -29.50 -8.21 -30.67
N TYR A 212 -28.85 -7.48 -29.76
CA TYR A 212 -27.46 -7.04 -29.90
C TYR A 212 -26.48 -8.20 -30.04
N LEU A 213 -26.59 -9.21 -29.17
CA LEU A 213 -25.73 -10.41 -29.20
C LEU A 213 -26.00 -11.34 -30.39
N ASN A 214 -27.22 -11.29 -30.95
CA ASN A 214 -27.59 -12.06 -32.15
C ASN A 214 -27.54 -11.20 -33.44
N SER A 215 -26.99 -9.99 -33.37
CA SER A 215 -26.84 -9.13 -34.55
C SER A 215 -25.61 -9.51 -35.37
N SER A 216 -25.79 -9.65 -36.68
CA SER A 216 -24.71 -9.84 -37.67
C SER A 216 -23.83 -11.09 -37.44
N CYS A 217 -24.41 -12.17 -36.90
CA CYS A 217 -23.78 -13.49 -36.76
C CYS A 217 -24.55 -14.55 -37.55
N THR A 218 -23.88 -15.64 -37.93
CA THR A 218 -24.55 -16.88 -38.38
C THR A 218 -24.81 -17.77 -37.16
N ASP A 219 -25.93 -18.50 -37.13
CA ASP A 219 -26.43 -19.22 -35.93
C ASP A 219 -25.37 -19.86 -35.01
N PRO A 220 -24.40 -20.68 -35.48
CA PRO A 220 -23.42 -21.28 -34.58
C PRO A 220 -22.45 -20.24 -33.98
N LEU A 221 -22.09 -19.19 -34.74
CA LEU A 221 -21.18 -18.11 -34.32
C LEU A 221 -21.87 -17.02 -33.47
N CYS A 222 -23.19 -17.08 -33.29
CA CYS A 222 -23.92 -16.22 -32.36
C CYS A 222 -23.64 -16.61 -30.90
N VAL A 223 -23.89 -15.68 -29.96
CA VAL A 223 -23.66 -15.93 -28.53
C VAL A 223 -24.80 -16.78 -27.94
N GLN A 224 -24.50 -18.04 -27.65
CA GLN A 224 -25.42 -18.98 -27.01
C GLN A 224 -25.43 -18.70 -25.49
N LEU A 225 -26.59 -18.34 -24.94
CA LEU A 225 -26.73 -18.13 -23.50
C LEU A 225 -27.01 -19.45 -22.79
N GLU A 226 -26.15 -19.82 -21.84
CA GLU A 226 -26.32 -20.96 -20.95
C GLU A 226 -26.45 -20.54 -19.49
N ASP A 227 -27.07 -21.38 -18.65
CA ASP A 227 -27.28 -21.02 -17.25
C ASP A 227 -25.95 -21.07 -16.49
N TYR A 228 -25.75 -20.12 -15.57
CA TYR A 228 -24.46 -19.90 -14.89
C TYR A 228 -23.85 -21.16 -14.26
N ASN A 229 -24.70 -22.02 -13.67
CA ASN A 229 -24.26 -23.25 -12.98
C ASN A 229 -23.86 -24.39 -13.94
N GLU A 230 -24.32 -24.36 -15.19
CA GLU A 230 -24.05 -25.42 -16.18
C GLU A 230 -22.63 -25.37 -16.76
N VAL A 231 -21.86 -24.31 -16.46
CA VAL A 231 -20.49 -24.09 -16.95
C VAL A 231 -19.59 -25.30 -16.74
N ARG A 232 -19.59 -25.90 -15.53
CA ARG A 232 -18.68 -27.01 -15.19
C ARG A 232 -19.01 -28.27 -15.99
N GLY A 233 -20.29 -28.58 -16.17
CA GLY A 233 -20.75 -29.69 -17.02
C GLY A 233 -20.39 -29.44 -18.48
N SER A 234 -20.70 -28.25 -19.00
CA SER A 234 -20.46 -27.88 -20.39
C SER A 234 -18.97 -27.86 -20.77
N VAL A 235 -18.10 -27.40 -19.87
CA VAL A 235 -16.63 -27.44 -20.06
C VAL A 235 -16.12 -28.88 -20.02
N LYS A 236 -16.59 -29.70 -19.08
CA LYS A 236 -16.24 -31.12 -19.00
C LYS A 236 -16.64 -31.89 -20.27
N ASP A 237 -17.87 -31.68 -20.76
CA ASP A 237 -18.36 -32.32 -21.97
C ASP A 237 -17.60 -31.85 -23.22
N TYR A 238 -17.26 -30.56 -23.30
CA TYR A 238 -16.39 -30.04 -24.37
C TYR A 238 -14.98 -30.67 -24.32
N ALA A 239 -14.41 -30.82 -23.11
CA ALA A 239 -13.12 -31.46 -22.87
C ALA A 239 -13.09 -32.97 -23.16
N LEU A 240 -14.22 -33.63 -23.45
CA LEU A 240 -14.23 -35.00 -23.98
C LEU A 240 -13.82 -35.07 -25.46
N GLY A 241 -13.99 -33.99 -26.22
CA GLY A 241 -13.60 -33.91 -27.63
C GLY A 241 -12.09 -33.87 -27.86
N ASP A 242 -11.69 -33.89 -29.13
CA ASP A 242 -10.31 -33.56 -29.55
C ASP A 242 -10.17 -32.03 -29.59
N VAL A 243 -9.76 -31.46 -28.46
CA VAL A 243 -9.79 -30.01 -28.20
C VAL A 243 -8.57 -29.58 -27.39
N LYS A 244 -8.21 -28.30 -27.54
CA LYS A 244 -7.22 -27.61 -26.70
C LYS A 244 -7.82 -26.33 -26.12
N ILE A 245 -7.80 -26.19 -24.81
CA ILE A 245 -8.47 -25.10 -24.08
C ILE A 245 -7.41 -24.15 -23.52
N TRP A 246 -7.39 -22.92 -24.05
CA TRP A 246 -6.52 -21.85 -23.58
C TRP A 246 -7.10 -21.16 -22.35
N ILE A 247 -6.32 -21.08 -21.28
CA ILE A 247 -6.69 -20.50 -19.99
C ILE A 247 -5.61 -19.56 -19.44
N GLY A 248 -6.05 -18.55 -18.67
CA GLY A 248 -5.18 -17.72 -17.84
C GLY A 248 -5.14 -18.21 -16.39
N THR A 249 -3.99 -18.66 -15.89
CA THR A 249 -3.85 -19.33 -14.58
C THR A 249 -4.15 -18.42 -13.38
N SER A 250 -3.90 -17.11 -13.48
CA SER A 250 -4.08 -16.17 -12.37
C SER A 250 -5.54 -15.85 -12.03
N TYR A 251 -6.49 -16.03 -12.96
CA TYR A 251 -7.90 -15.67 -12.74
C TYR A 251 -8.90 -16.80 -13.05
N THR A 252 -8.52 -17.83 -13.80
CA THR A 252 -9.33 -19.04 -13.96
C THR A 252 -9.47 -19.77 -12.62
N THR A 253 -10.70 -20.11 -12.25
CA THR A 253 -10.98 -20.82 -10.99
C THR A 253 -10.59 -22.29 -11.10
N TYR A 254 -10.01 -22.85 -10.03
CA TYR A 254 -9.64 -24.26 -9.98
C TYR A 254 -10.83 -25.19 -10.29
N GLY A 255 -12.05 -24.81 -9.90
CA GLY A 255 -13.30 -25.53 -10.18
C GLY A 255 -13.71 -25.61 -11.66
N LEU A 256 -12.99 -24.96 -12.57
CA LEU A 256 -13.09 -25.20 -14.02
C LEU A 256 -11.85 -25.89 -14.58
N TYR A 257 -10.68 -25.69 -13.96
CA TYR A 257 -9.44 -26.37 -14.31
C TYR A 257 -9.51 -27.88 -14.04
N GLU A 258 -9.99 -28.30 -12.86
CA GLU A 258 -9.94 -29.70 -12.41
C GLU A 258 -10.81 -30.68 -13.23
N VAL A 259 -11.65 -30.17 -14.14
CA VAL A 259 -12.47 -30.98 -15.06
C VAL A 259 -11.89 -31.07 -16.48
N ILE A 260 -10.77 -30.40 -16.74
CA ILE A 260 -10.07 -30.41 -18.04
C ILE A 260 -8.82 -31.30 -17.89
N PRO A 261 -8.63 -32.32 -18.74
CA PRO A 261 -7.41 -33.12 -18.74
C PRO A 261 -6.16 -32.28 -19.04
N GLU A 262 -5.06 -32.59 -18.36
CA GLU A 262 -3.79 -31.83 -18.46
C GLU A 262 -3.28 -31.74 -19.90
N GLU A 263 -3.39 -32.83 -20.67
CA GLU A 263 -2.97 -32.91 -22.06
C GLU A 263 -3.79 -32.04 -23.04
N LYS A 264 -4.89 -31.43 -22.57
CA LYS A 264 -5.77 -30.54 -23.35
C LYS A 264 -5.64 -29.07 -22.94
N LEU A 265 -4.81 -28.76 -21.95
CA LEU A 265 -4.61 -27.40 -21.49
C LEU A 265 -3.53 -26.68 -22.29
N VAL A 266 -3.82 -25.42 -22.63
CA VAL A 266 -2.82 -24.43 -23.05
C VAL A 266 -2.87 -23.33 -21.98
N ALA A 267 -1.81 -23.20 -21.19
CA ALA A 267 -1.82 -22.38 -19.99
C ALA A 267 -0.82 -21.23 -20.06
N ASP A 268 -1.32 -20.00 -19.93
CA ASP A 268 -0.54 -18.78 -19.72
C ASP A 268 -0.92 -18.16 -18.38
N THR A 269 -0.10 -17.26 -17.84
CA THR A 269 -0.46 -16.46 -16.63
C THR A 269 -1.78 -15.69 -16.82
N TYR A 270 -2.01 -15.17 -18.03
CA TYR A 270 -3.17 -14.35 -18.37
C TYR A 270 -3.80 -14.83 -19.68
N SER A 271 -5.13 -14.75 -19.79
CA SER A 271 -5.81 -15.07 -21.05
C SER A 271 -5.49 -14.03 -22.14
N PRO A 272 -5.65 -14.38 -23.43
CA PRO A 272 -5.49 -13.42 -24.54
C PRO A 272 -6.43 -12.21 -24.41
N VAL A 273 -7.59 -12.35 -23.74
CA VAL A 273 -8.52 -11.25 -23.52
C VAL A 273 -7.98 -10.25 -22.49
N MET A 274 -7.42 -10.72 -21.37
CA MET A 274 -6.76 -9.87 -20.37
C MET A 274 -5.61 -9.06 -20.97
N VAL A 275 -4.75 -9.71 -21.75
CA VAL A 275 -3.60 -9.07 -22.42
C VAL A 275 -4.08 -8.06 -23.46
N THR A 276 -5.05 -8.43 -24.29
CA THR A 276 -5.60 -7.53 -25.32
C THR A 276 -6.29 -6.31 -24.71
N LYS A 277 -7.13 -6.48 -23.68
CA LYS A 277 -7.88 -5.36 -23.07
C LYS A 277 -7.02 -4.41 -22.26
N ALA A 278 -5.86 -4.85 -21.76
CA ALA A 278 -4.89 -3.97 -21.10
C ALA A 278 -4.43 -2.83 -22.03
N VAL A 279 -4.29 -3.12 -23.32
CA VAL A 279 -3.85 -2.21 -24.40
C VAL A 279 -5.06 -1.43 -24.94
N LYS A 280 -5.27 -0.19 -24.47
CA LYS A 280 -6.45 0.62 -24.83
C LYS A 280 -6.38 1.16 -26.26
N ASN A 281 -7.47 1.02 -27.01
CA ASN A 281 -7.57 1.61 -28.35
C ASN A 281 -7.68 3.16 -28.27
N SER A 282 -7.50 3.86 -29.40
CA SER A 282 -7.46 5.33 -29.43
C SER A 282 -8.75 6.01 -28.94
N LYS A 283 -9.91 5.36 -29.12
CA LYS A 283 -11.21 5.83 -28.61
C LYS A 283 -11.30 5.66 -27.10
N GLU A 284 -10.92 4.50 -26.58
CA GLU A 284 -10.86 4.22 -25.13
C GLU A 284 -9.91 5.19 -24.42
N GLN A 285 -8.72 5.45 -25.00
CA GLN A 285 -7.77 6.44 -24.48
C GLN A 285 -8.37 7.86 -24.47
N ALA A 286 -9.05 8.28 -25.54
CA ALA A 286 -9.67 9.60 -25.60
C ALA A 286 -10.79 9.76 -24.55
N LEU A 287 -11.58 8.71 -24.33
CA LEU A 287 -12.64 8.68 -23.31
C LEU A 287 -12.06 8.68 -21.89
N LEU A 288 -10.98 7.95 -21.64
CA LEU A 288 -10.28 7.92 -20.36
C LEU A 288 -9.65 9.29 -20.06
N LYS A 289 -9.04 9.96 -21.05
CA LYS A 289 -8.57 11.35 -20.90
C LYS A 289 -9.72 12.32 -20.61
N ALA A 290 -10.88 12.15 -21.27
CA ALA A 290 -12.06 12.99 -21.06
C ALA A 290 -12.76 12.75 -19.71
N SER A 291 -12.77 11.53 -19.17
CA SER A 291 -13.30 11.24 -17.83
C SER A 291 -12.42 11.87 -16.74
N HIS A 292 -11.10 11.72 -16.80
CA HIS A 292 -10.19 12.34 -15.83
C HIS A 292 -10.24 13.88 -15.84
N VAL A 293 -10.47 14.52 -16.99
CA VAL A 293 -10.71 15.97 -17.05
C VAL A 293 -12.04 16.37 -16.39
N ARG A 294 -13.10 15.57 -16.54
CA ARG A 294 -14.39 15.80 -15.84
C ARG A 294 -14.25 15.58 -14.33
N ASP A 295 -13.60 14.50 -13.92
CA ASP A 295 -13.36 14.21 -12.49
C ASP A 295 -12.48 15.27 -11.82
N ALA A 296 -11.46 15.78 -12.52
CA ALA A 296 -10.66 16.90 -12.01
C ALA A 296 -11.50 18.15 -11.69
N VAL A 297 -12.57 18.43 -12.47
CA VAL A 297 -13.51 19.53 -12.15
C VAL A 297 -14.32 19.22 -10.89
N ALA A 298 -14.79 17.97 -10.72
CA ALA A 298 -15.52 17.53 -9.53
C ALA A 298 -14.65 17.63 -8.26
N VAL A 299 -13.44 17.05 -8.30
CA VAL A 299 -12.48 17.07 -7.19
C VAL A 299 -12.04 18.51 -6.85
N ILE A 300 -11.81 19.38 -7.83
CA ILE A 300 -11.46 20.79 -7.55
C ILE A 300 -12.63 21.55 -6.93
N ARG A 301 -13.87 21.30 -7.35
CA ARG A 301 -15.06 21.87 -6.71
C ARG A 301 -15.18 21.42 -5.25
N TYR A 302 -14.89 20.15 -4.99
CA TYR A 302 -14.86 19.58 -3.64
C TYR A 302 -13.77 20.21 -2.76
N LEU A 303 -12.52 20.30 -3.24
CA LEU A 303 -11.42 20.96 -2.52
C LEU A 303 -11.72 22.44 -2.19
N VAL A 304 -12.32 23.19 -3.12
CA VAL A 304 -12.76 24.59 -2.91
C VAL A 304 -13.95 24.71 -1.96
N TRP A 305 -14.72 23.63 -1.75
CA TRP A 305 -15.75 23.56 -0.72
C TRP A 305 -15.15 23.21 0.64
N LEU A 306 -14.20 22.27 0.71
CA LEU A 306 -13.47 21.95 1.94
C LEU A 306 -12.74 23.16 2.51
N GLU A 307 -11.98 23.90 1.67
CA GLU A 307 -11.27 25.13 2.05
C GLU A 307 -12.15 26.15 2.79
N LYS A 308 -13.46 26.17 2.47
CA LYS A 308 -14.43 27.12 3.02
C LYS A 308 -15.19 26.61 4.25
N ASN A 309 -15.25 25.30 4.46
CA ASN A 309 -16.15 24.70 5.45
C ASN A 309 -15.43 23.90 6.53
N VAL A 310 -14.27 23.30 6.25
CA VAL A 310 -13.45 22.67 7.29
C VAL A 310 -13.07 23.65 8.40
N PRO A 311 -12.66 24.91 8.12
CA PRO A 311 -12.38 25.90 9.18
C PRO A 311 -13.59 26.32 10.02
N LYS A 312 -14.81 25.92 9.66
CA LYS A 312 -16.04 26.17 10.44
C LYS A 312 -16.38 25.04 11.42
N GLY A 313 -15.70 23.90 11.34
CA GLY A 313 -16.04 22.70 12.11
C GLY A 313 -17.34 22.01 11.69
N THR A 314 -17.86 22.29 10.49
CA THR A 314 -19.15 21.74 9.99
C THR A 314 -18.95 20.60 8.98
N VAL A 315 -17.79 19.95 8.98
CA VAL A 315 -17.42 18.89 8.02
C VAL A 315 -16.72 17.78 8.76
N ASP A 316 -17.22 16.57 8.59
CA ASP A 316 -16.59 15.32 8.99
C ASP A 316 -16.21 14.48 7.75
N GLU A 317 -15.62 13.31 7.98
CA GLU A 317 -15.16 12.43 6.90
C GLU A 317 -16.33 11.92 6.03
N PHE A 318 -17.47 11.64 6.65
CA PHE A 318 -18.65 11.07 5.98
C PHE A 318 -19.36 12.11 5.09
N SER A 319 -19.68 13.28 5.64
CA SER A 319 -20.28 14.40 4.89
C SER A 319 -19.37 14.91 3.77
N GLY A 320 -18.05 14.82 3.94
CA GLY A 320 -17.07 15.04 2.88
C GLY A 320 -17.20 14.01 1.75
N ALA A 321 -17.21 12.71 2.09
CA ALA A 321 -17.36 11.61 1.13
C ALA A 321 -18.68 11.69 0.35
N GLU A 322 -19.81 11.90 1.04
CA GLU A 322 -21.12 12.10 0.41
C GLU A 322 -21.14 13.24 -0.61
N LEU A 323 -20.43 14.35 -0.34
CA LEU A 323 -20.44 15.51 -1.23
C LEU A 323 -19.61 15.28 -2.50
N VAL A 324 -18.44 14.64 -2.39
CA VAL A 324 -17.63 14.34 -3.57
C VAL A 324 -18.31 13.30 -4.47
N ASP A 325 -19.02 12.32 -3.89
CA ASP A 325 -19.85 11.37 -4.63
C ASP A 325 -20.95 12.10 -5.43
N LYS A 326 -21.66 13.05 -4.80
CA LYS A 326 -22.66 13.92 -5.46
C LYS A 326 -22.08 14.81 -6.58
N PHE A 327 -20.76 15.02 -6.67
CA PHE A 327 -20.11 15.74 -7.76
C PHE A 327 -19.53 14.83 -8.86
N ARG A 328 -19.29 13.56 -8.55
CA ARG A 328 -18.79 12.56 -9.50
C ARG A 328 -19.94 12.02 -10.37
N GLY A 329 -19.57 11.31 -11.43
CA GLY A 329 -20.49 10.70 -12.38
C GLY A 329 -19.79 9.58 -13.14
N ASP A 330 -20.54 8.89 -14.00
CA ASP A 330 -20.13 7.59 -14.53
C ASP A 330 -18.80 7.61 -15.31
N GLY A 331 -17.93 6.67 -14.96
CA GLY A 331 -16.60 6.44 -15.53
C GLY A 331 -15.68 5.73 -14.53
N THR A 332 -14.49 5.32 -14.99
CA THR A 332 -13.43 4.80 -14.12
C THR A 332 -12.31 5.85 -14.05
N THR A 333 -12.10 6.43 -12.87
CA THR A 333 -11.01 7.37 -12.58
C THR A 333 -10.51 7.14 -11.16
N ASP A 334 -9.21 7.28 -10.92
CA ASP A 334 -8.66 7.26 -9.57
C ASP A 334 -7.73 8.46 -9.34
N ILE A 335 -7.96 9.18 -8.23
CA ILE A 335 -7.25 10.40 -7.85
C ILE A 335 -7.24 10.52 -6.32
N THR A 336 -6.04 10.42 -5.74
CA THR A 336 -5.77 10.77 -4.33
C THR A 336 -5.11 12.15 -4.22
N ARG A 337 -5.50 12.95 -3.21
CA ARG A 337 -4.82 14.21 -2.82
C ARG A 337 -4.85 14.37 -1.31
N THR A 338 -3.68 14.63 -0.72
CA THR A 338 -3.53 15.03 0.69
C THR A 338 -3.43 16.55 0.77
N VAL A 339 -4.15 17.14 1.72
CA VAL A 339 -4.24 18.60 1.94
C VAL A 339 -4.18 18.92 3.44
N HIS A 340 -3.74 20.13 3.80
CA HIS A 340 -3.65 20.57 5.19
C HIS A 340 -4.21 21.99 5.37
N TRP A 341 -5.31 22.11 6.12
CA TRP A 341 -6.03 23.38 6.34
C TRP A 341 -5.51 24.22 7.51
N GLY A 342 -4.70 23.63 8.40
CA GLY A 342 -3.96 24.34 9.47
C GLY A 342 -2.49 24.55 9.11
N THR A 343 -1.62 24.72 10.12
CA THR A 343 -0.16 24.76 9.94
C THR A 343 0.44 23.35 9.97
N PRO A 344 0.98 22.81 8.86
CA PRO A 344 1.63 21.50 8.88
C PRO A 344 3.01 21.55 9.53
N SER A 345 3.34 20.49 10.26
CA SER A 345 4.65 20.25 10.87
C SER A 345 5.76 20.04 9.83
N ALA A 346 7.02 20.17 10.26
CA ALA A 346 8.18 19.92 9.41
C ALA A 346 8.17 18.49 8.82
N PHE A 347 7.93 17.47 9.65
CA PHE A 347 7.86 16.08 9.21
C PHE A 347 6.73 15.82 8.19
N GLN A 348 5.55 16.42 8.38
CA GLN A 348 4.46 16.31 7.40
C GLN A 348 4.85 16.92 6.04
N LYS A 349 5.58 18.04 6.02
CA LYS A 349 6.08 18.64 4.78
C LYS A 349 7.16 17.78 4.12
N GLU A 350 8.12 17.29 4.90
CA GLU A 350 9.18 16.43 4.38
C GLU A 350 8.60 15.15 3.74
N ALA A 351 7.76 14.41 4.48
CA ALA A 351 7.16 13.18 4.00
C ALA A 351 6.30 13.42 2.73
N TYR A 352 5.46 14.46 2.74
CA TYR A 352 4.67 14.84 1.56
C TYR A 352 5.56 15.19 0.35
N THR A 353 6.64 15.92 0.59
CA THR A 353 7.55 16.36 -0.47
C THR A 353 8.33 15.18 -1.06
N ARG A 354 8.80 14.24 -0.24
CA ARG A 354 9.48 13.01 -0.71
C ARG A 354 8.55 12.11 -1.52
N VAL A 355 7.28 11.97 -1.12
CA VAL A 355 6.25 11.31 -1.94
C VAL A 355 6.02 12.05 -3.27
N LEU A 356 5.94 13.38 -3.23
CA LEU A 356 5.79 14.20 -4.44
C LEU A 356 7.00 14.08 -5.38
N MET A 357 8.23 14.03 -4.86
CA MET A 357 9.46 13.80 -5.63
C MET A 357 9.38 12.47 -6.38
N GLY A 358 9.07 11.37 -5.69
CA GLY A 358 8.93 10.05 -6.32
C GLY A 358 7.84 10.02 -7.41
N ASN A 359 6.71 10.69 -7.18
CA ASN A 359 5.64 10.80 -8.17
C ASN A 359 6.02 11.69 -9.39
N ILE A 360 6.79 12.77 -9.18
CA ILE A 360 7.32 13.61 -10.28
C ILE A 360 8.38 12.84 -11.08
N ASP A 361 9.32 12.18 -10.41
CA ASP A 361 10.39 11.40 -11.04
C ASP A 361 9.81 10.26 -11.88
N LEU A 362 8.83 9.53 -11.33
CA LEU A 362 8.06 8.51 -12.07
C LEU A 362 7.35 9.11 -13.29
N SER A 363 6.59 10.19 -13.12
CA SER A 363 5.82 10.83 -14.21
C SER A 363 6.69 11.37 -15.35
N ARG A 364 7.99 11.56 -15.11
CA ARG A 364 8.98 12.06 -16.07
C ARG A 364 9.89 10.99 -16.64
N LEU A 365 9.83 9.76 -16.12
CA LEU A 365 10.74 8.69 -16.51
C LEU A 365 10.61 8.39 -18.00
N ILE A 366 11.75 8.26 -18.68
CA ILE A 366 11.85 7.80 -20.06
C ILE A 366 12.57 6.44 -20.02
N PHE A 367 11.93 5.39 -20.53
CA PHE A 367 12.41 4.01 -20.39
C PHE A 367 12.16 3.19 -21.68
N PRO A 368 12.99 2.19 -22.02
CA PRO A 368 12.72 1.31 -23.15
C PRO A 368 11.37 0.59 -23.02
N ALA A 369 10.62 0.40 -24.11
CA ALA A 369 9.29 -0.21 -24.06
C ALA A 369 9.26 -1.62 -23.42
N ALA A 370 10.34 -2.41 -23.60
CA ALA A 370 10.47 -3.74 -23.00
C ALA A 370 10.81 -3.73 -21.49
N THR A 371 10.90 -2.57 -20.84
CA THR A 371 11.24 -2.48 -19.41
C THR A 371 10.15 -3.12 -18.56
N SER A 372 10.51 -4.09 -17.71
CA SER A 372 9.57 -4.64 -16.75
C SER A 372 9.17 -3.57 -15.74
N GLY A 373 7.88 -3.50 -15.46
CA GLY A 373 7.35 -2.49 -14.56
C GLY A 373 7.90 -2.55 -13.12
N ARG A 374 8.37 -3.71 -12.62
CA ARG A 374 9.06 -3.81 -11.31
C ARG A 374 10.25 -2.84 -11.23
N MET A 375 10.98 -2.66 -12.34
CA MET A 375 12.17 -1.82 -12.40
C MET A 375 11.84 -0.33 -12.27
N VAL A 376 10.63 0.06 -12.67
CA VAL A 376 10.15 1.45 -12.61
C VAL A 376 9.73 1.83 -11.18
N GLU A 377 9.38 0.85 -10.34
CA GLU A 377 8.88 1.07 -8.98
C GLU A 377 9.88 1.81 -8.06
N ALA A 378 11.16 1.49 -8.18
CA ALA A 378 12.23 2.06 -7.35
C ALA A 378 12.34 3.60 -7.48
N PHE A 379 12.04 4.17 -8.65
CA PHE A 379 12.07 5.62 -8.88
C PHE A 379 11.04 6.36 -8.02
N ALA A 380 9.89 5.74 -7.75
CA ALA A 380 8.85 6.32 -6.89
C ALA A 380 9.14 6.16 -5.39
N ARG A 381 10.08 5.28 -5.01
CA ARG A 381 10.46 5.01 -3.61
C ARG A 381 11.76 5.68 -3.17
N ARG A 382 12.68 5.94 -4.11
CA ARG A 382 14.04 6.48 -3.88
C ARG A 382 14.10 7.59 -2.82
N ALA A 383 13.33 8.66 -2.99
CA ALA A 383 13.35 9.83 -2.11
C ALA A 383 12.87 9.56 -0.66
N LEU A 384 12.15 8.45 -0.43
CA LEU A 384 11.77 7.97 0.91
C LEU A 384 12.84 7.04 1.49
N TRP A 385 13.39 6.13 0.67
CA TRP A 385 14.45 5.20 1.08
C TRP A 385 15.73 5.93 1.52
N GLU A 386 16.04 7.08 0.92
CA GLU A 386 17.14 7.98 1.32
C GLU A 386 17.07 8.45 2.79
N VAL A 387 15.91 8.34 3.45
CA VAL A 387 15.71 8.64 4.88
C VAL A 387 15.07 7.48 5.65
N GLY A 388 15.16 6.25 5.15
CA GLY A 388 14.62 5.05 5.81
C GLY A 388 13.09 4.97 5.87
N LEU A 389 12.37 5.79 5.09
CA LEU A 389 10.91 5.75 4.98
C LEU A 389 10.46 4.84 3.82
N ASN A 390 9.25 4.29 3.92
CA ASN A 390 8.62 3.49 2.86
C ASN A 390 7.09 3.51 2.98
N TYR A 391 6.37 3.02 1.95
CA TYR A 391 4.92 2.79 1.99
C TYR A 391 4.57 1.32 1.70
N GLY A 392 3.65 0.76 2.49
CA GLY A 392 3.28 -0.66 2.52
C GLY A 392 2.32 -1.13 1.43
N HIS A 393 2.38 -0.55 0.23
CA HIS A 393 1.59 -0.95 -0.94
C HIS A 393 2.39 -0.73 -2.23
N GLY A 394 1.93 -1.26 -3.37
CA GLY A 394 2.56 -1.03 -4.68
C GLY A 394 2.39 0.42 -5.16
N THR A 395 3.26 0.85 -6.08
CA THR A 395 3.28 2.24 -6.61
C THR A 395 2.08 2.58 -7.51
N GLY A 396 1.47 1.59 -8.18
CA GLY A 396 0.35 1.80 -9.08
C GLY A 396 -0.19 0.51 -9.71
N HIS A 397 -1.33 0.63 -10.37
CA HIS A 397 -2.08 -0.45 -11.04
C HIS A 397 -2.63 0.05 -12.39
N GLY A 398 -2.99 -0.87 -13.28
CA GLY A 398 -3.70 -0.48 -14.50
C GLY A 398 -5.14 -0.05 -14.19
N ILE A 399 -5.76 0.67 -15.13
CA ILE A 399 -7.12 1.21 -15.01
C ILE A 399 -7.93 0.81 -16.24
N GLY A 400 -9.07 0.15 -16.04
CA GLY A 400 -9.97 -0.28 -17.10
C GLY A 400 -10.83 0.85 -17.67
N ASN A 401 -11.18 0.77 -18.95
CA ASN A 401 -12.09 1.75 -19.56
C ASN A 401 -13.55 1.37 -19.24
N PHE A 402 -14.13 2.06 -18.24
CA PHE A 402 -15.44 1.76 -17.68
C PHE A 402 -15.57 0.28 -17.26
N LEU A 403 -14.57 -0.16 -16.50
CA LEU A 403 -14.34 -1.50 -15.93
C LEU A 403 -13.68 -1.34 -14.55
N CYS A 404 -13.01 -2.38 -14.04
CA CYS A 404 -12.19 -2.35 -12.82
C CYS A 404 -11.33 -1.08 -12.73
N VAL A 405 -11.34 -0.42 -11.57
CA VAL A 405 -10.34 0.62 -11.23
C VAL A 405 -8.94 0.01 -11.10
N HIS A 406 -8.84 -1.22 -10.62
CA HIS A 406 -7.63 -2.04 -10.61
C HIS A 406 -7.72 -3.08 -11.75
N GLU A 407 -7.33 -2.71 -12.96
CA GLU A 407 -7.25 -3.63 -14.10
C GLU A 407 -5.80 -4.07 -14.30
N CYS A 408 -5.55 -5.38 -14.48
CA CYS A 408 -4.20 -5.94 -14.42
C CYS A 408 -3.46 -5.42 -13.18
N ARG A 409 -3.76 -6.03 -12.02
CA ARG A 409 -3.24 -5.68 -10.67
C ARG A 409 -1.73 -5.42 -10.62
N TYR A 410 -1.02 -5.87 -11.64
CA TYR A 410 0.41 -5.77 -11.77
C TYR A 410 0.85 -5.22 -13.14
N LEU A 411 0.53 -3.95 -13.40
CA LEU A 411 1.36 -3.06 -14.25
C LEU A 411 2.87 -3.31 -14.06
N PHE A 412 3.23 -3.59 -12.80
CA PHE A 412 4.58 -3.78 -12.37
C PHE A 412 5.00 -5.26 -12.17
N ASN A 413 4.16 -6.31 -12.33
CA ASN A 413 4.58 -7.72 -12.04
C ASN A 413 3.60 -8.92 -12.34
N PRO A 414 3.70 -9.72 -13.42
CA PRO A 414 4.56 -9.64 -14.58
C PRO A 414 3.71 -9.47 -15.84
N CYS A 415 3.41 -8.23 -16.25
CA CYS A 415 3.08 -8.01 -17.65
C CYS A 415 4.40 -8.12 -18.44
N PRO A 416 4.53 -9.03 -19.42
CA PRO A 416 5.83 -9.34 -20.03
C PRO A 416 6.40 -8.19 -20.88
N THR A 417 5.57 -7.22 -21.30
CA THR A 417 5.98 -6.02 -22.03
C THR A 417 5.09 -4.83 -21.70
N ILE A 418 5.68 -3.64 -21.54
CA ILE A 418 4.93 -2.39 -21.44
C ILE A 418 4.71 -1.84 -22.86
N SER A 419 3.45 -1.75 -23.27
CA SER A 419 3.05 -1.17 -24.56
C SER A 419 2.57 0.28 -24.37
N PRO A 420 2.80 1.21 -25.33
CA PRO A 420 2.39 2.61 -25.22
C PRO A 420 0.90 2.83 -24.88
N CYS A 421 0.04 1.84 -25.15
CA CYS A 421 -1.39 1.91 -24.92
C CYS A 421 -1.88 1.30 -23.58
N VAL A 422 -0.96 0.81 -22.73
CA VAL A 422 -1.31 0.33 -21.37
C VAL A 422 -1.64 1.54 -20.47
N THR A 423 -2.56 1.38 -19.52
CA THR A 423 -2.90 2.42 -18.53
C THR A 423 -1.99 2.30 -17.29
N PRO A 424 -1.47 3.41 -16.70
CA PRO A 424 -1.74 4.82 -17.01
C PRO A 424 -1.17 5.21 -18.39
N PRO A 425 -1.84 6.11 -19.13
CA PRO A 425 -1.51 6.35 -20.53
C PRO A 425 -0.04 6.70 -20.74
N MET A 426 0.57 6.05 -21.72
CA MET A 426 1.95 6.30 -22.11
C MET A 426 2.01 6.92 -23.50
N LYS A 427 3.16 7.49 -23.82
CA LYS A 427 3.49 8.02 -25.14
C LYS A 427 4.90 7.60 -25.51
N GLU A 428 5.14 7.44 -26.80
CA GLU A 428 6.51 7.27 -27.29
C GLU A 428 7.31 8.55 -27.01
N SER A 429 8.54 8.37 -26.54
CA SER A 429 9.51 9.44 -26.35
C SER A 429 10.53 9.41 -27.48
N ILE A 430 10.83 10.57 -28.04
CA ILE A 430 11.95 10.72 -28.97
C ILE A 430 13.24 10.40 -28.18
N SER A 431 14.03 9.47 -28.70
CA SER A 431 15.33 9.07 -28.17
C SER A 431 16.38 9.18 -29.27
N GLN A 432 17.60 9.55 -28.89
CA GLN A 432 18.77 9.54 -29.79
C GLN A 432 19.39 8.13 -29.95
N TYR A 433 18.88 7.16 -29.18
CA TYR A 433 19.35 5.77 -29.17
C TYR A 433 18.36 4.85 -29.90
N PRO A 434 18.82 3.76 -30.54
CA PRO A 434 17.93 2.83 -31.24
C PRO A 434 16.95 2.14 -30.29
N GLY A 435 15.73 1.92 -30.78
CA GLY A 435 14.63 1.26 -30.05
C GLY A 435 13.52 2.22 -29.61
N THR A 436 12.35 1.67 -29.28
CA THR A 436 11.19 2.44 -28.81
C THR A 436 11.33 2.74 -27.32
N TYR A 437 11.27 4.04 -26.97
CA TYR A 437 11.23 4.51 -25.58
C TYR A 437 9.83 5.03 -25.26
N LEU A 438 9.38 4.82 -24.03
CA LEU A 438 8.10 5.25 -23.49
C LEU A 438 8.31 6.25 -22.35
N THR A 439 7.29 7.07 -22.12
CA THR A 439 7.14 7.93 -20.94
C THR A 439 5.66 8.14 -20.64
N PHE A 440 5.33 8.58 -19.43
CA PHE A 440 3.94 8.72 -18.98
C PHE A 440 3.28 10.00 -19.51
N GLU A 441 1.96 9.93 -19.73
CA GLU A 441 1.10 11.08 -19.99
C GLU A 441 0.13 11.28 -18.81
N VAL A 442 0.29 12.39 -18.09
CA VAL A 442 -0.56 12.72 -16.94
C VAL A 442 -1.98 13.04 -17.40
N VAL A 443 -2.97 12.30 -16.88
CA VAL A 443 -4.40 12.54 -17.12
C VAL A 443 -5.13 13.21 -15.96
N SER A 444 -4.63 13.10 -14.73
CA SER A 444 -5.27 13.64 -13.53
C SER A 444 -4.82 15.08 -13.26
N PHE A 445 -5.72 16.05 -13.49
CA PHE A 445 -5.42 17.50 -13.46
C PHE A 445 -5.92 18.21 -12.18
N VAL A 446 -5.53 17.70 -11.01
CA VAL A 446 -5.90 18.27 -9.70
C VAL A 446 -4.65 18.83 -9.00
N PRO A 447 -4.64 20.08 -8.50
CA PRO A 447 -3.46 20.67 -7.89
C PRO A 447 -2.99 19.89 -6.64
N TYR A 448 -1.68 19.89 -6.41
CA TYR A 448 -1.08 19.51 -5.13
C TYR A 448 -1.23 20.66 -4.12
N ASP A 449 -1.21 20.34 -2.82
CA ASP A 449 -1.25 21.35 -1.77
C ASP A 449 0.12 22.00 -1.63
N ARG A 450 0.16 23.33 -1.75
CA ARG A 450 1.39 24.13 -1.63
C ARG A 450 1.85 24.31 -0.18
N ASN A 451 0.95 24.16 0.80
CA ASN A 451 1.29 24.30 2.22
C ASN A 451 2.15 23.13 2.73
N LEU A 452 2.03 21.98 2.09
CA LEU A 452 2.74 20.74 2.41
C LEU A 452 4.05 20.55 1.63
N ILE A 453 4.38 21.42 0.67
CA ILE A 453 5.60 21.29 -0.14
C ILE A 453 6.74 22.07 0.50
N ASP A 454 7.81 21.37 0.87
CA ASP A 454 9.09 21.99 1.15
C ASP A 454 9.88 22.19 -0.14
N VAL A 455 9.94 23.45 -0.60
CA VAL A 455 10.59 23.79 -1.86
C VAL A 455 12.11 23.59 -1.79
N SER A 456 12.74 23.54 -0.60
CA SER A 456 14.19 23.32 -0.52
C SER A 456 14.63 21.88 -0.80
N LEU A 457 13.70 20.91 -0.76
CA LEU A 457 13.98 19.51 -1.10
C LEU A 457 13.81 19.20 -2.59
N LEU A 458 13.19 20.10 -3.36
CA LEU A 458 12.90 19.87 -4.78
C LEU A 458 14.05 20.32 -5.68
N SER A 459 14.38 19.50 -6.67
CA SER A 459 15.32 19.90 -7.73
C SER A 459 14.75 21.04 -8.60
N PRO A 460 15.60 21.84 -9.27
CA PRO A 460 15.14 22.87 -10.20
C PRO A 460 14.20 22.32 -11.28
N GLU A 461 14.47 21.11 -11.77
CA GLU A 461 13.67 20.42 -12.77
C GLU A 461 12.33 19.95 -12.19
N GLN A 462 12.30 19.42 -10.97
CA GLN A 462 11.06 19.02 -10.29
C GLN A 462 10.16 20.26 -10.04
N LEU A 463 10.76 21.38 -9.65
CA LEU A 463 10.06 22.65 -9.49
C LEU A 463 9.53 23.20 -10.83
N GLN A 464 10.30 23.08 -11.91
CA GLN A 464 9.85 23.44 -13.26
C GLN A 464 8.66 22.58 -13.70
N TYR A 465 8.72 21.26 -13.49
CA TYR A 465 7.63 20.34 -13.78
C TYR A 465 6.37 20.69 -12.98
N LEU A 466 6.49 20.96 -11.69
CA LEU A 466 5.37 21.34 -10.82
C LEU A 466 4.71 22.65 -11.27
N ASN A 467 5.52 23.64 -11.69
CA ASN A 467 5.02 24.89 -12.25
C ASN A 467 4.30 24.69 -13.60
N HIS A 468 4.86 23.87 -14.49
CA HIS A 468 4.22 23.51 -15.75
C HIS A 468 2.88 22.79 -15.52
N TYR A 469 2.84 21.80 -14.61
CA TYR A 469 1.63 21.09 -14.23
C TYR A 469 0.51 22.04 -13.75
N TYR A 470 0.83 23.00 -12.88
CA TYR A 470 -0.13 24.02 -12.46
C TYR A 470 -0.59 24.94 -13.61
N GLN A 471 0.26 25.22 -14.59
CA GLN A 471 -0.12 25.97 -15.79
C GLN A 471 -1.08 25.15 -16.66
N THR A 472 -0.77 23.88 -16.95
CA THR A 472 -1.62 22.98 -17.73
C THR A 472 -3.02 22.82 -17.12
N ILE A 473 -3.10 22.72 -15.78
CA ILE A 473 -4.38 22.70 -15.05
C ILE A 473 -5.20 23.97 -15.35
N ARG A 474 -4.59 25.15 -15.25
CA ARG A 474 -5.30 26.43 -15.52
C ARG A 474 -5.79 26.50 -16.96
N GLU A 475 -4.96 26.12 -17.92
CA GLU A 475 -5.29 26.14 -19.34
C GLU A 475 -6.48 25.22 -19.63
N LYS A 476 -6.39 23.93 -19.28
CA LYS A 476 -7.47 22.94 -19.48
C LYS A 476 -8.78 23.34 -18.80
N LEU A 477 -8.74 23.83 -17.56
CA LEU A 477 -9.94 24.27 -16.84
C LEU A 477 -10.50 25.60 -17.37
N SER A 478 -9.67 26.49 -17.92
CA SER A 478 -10.14 27.73 -18.54
C SER A 478 -10.91 27.48 -19.83
N LEU A 479 -10.44 26.54 -20.66
CA LEU A 479 -11.09 26.13 -21.91
C LEU A 479 -12.49 25.54 -21.65
N GLN A 480 -12.62 24.67 -20.64
CA GLN A 480 -13.89 24.10 -20.19
C GLN A 480 -14.89 25.16 -19.68
N ARG A 481 -14.43 26.34 -19.22
CA ARG A 481 -15.33 27.45 -18.83
C ARG A 481 -15.82 28.27 -20.02
N SER A 482 -15.12 28.24 -21.15
CA SER A 482 -15.60 28.84 -22.42
C SER A 482 -16.55 27.93 -23.19
N SER A 483 -16.39 26.61 -23.13
CA SER A 483 -17.27 25.63 -23.77
C SER A 483 -18.39 25.15 -22.83
N SER A 484 -19.46 25.94 -22.74
CA SER A 484 -20.73 25.64 -22.05
C SER A 484 -20.65 25.16 -20.58
N PHE A 485 -20.66 26.14 -19.67
CA PHE A 485 -21.18 25.92 -18.30
C PHE A 485 -22.72 25.85 -18.23
N LYS A 486 -23.42 25.84 -19.38
CA LYS A 486 -24.89 25.86 -19.47
C LYS A 486 -25.51 24.47 -19.64
N ASP A 487 -24.77 23.48 -20.14
CA ASP A 487 -25.30 22.14 -20.40
C ASP A 487 -25.06 21.16 -19.23
N PHE A 488 -24.10 21.43 -18.36
CA PHE A 488 -23.82 20.62 -17.15
C PHE A 488 -24.79 20.85 -15.98
N ALA A 489 -25.70 21.82 -16.08
CA ALA A 489 -26.76 22.04 -15.09
C ALA A 489 -28.08 21.32 -15.46
N LYS A 490 -28.10 20.54 -16.55
CA LYS A 490 -29.21 19.67 -16.90
C LYS A 490 -29.09 18.38 -16.10
N SER A 491 -30.23 17.87 -15.63
CA SER A 491 -30.35 16.65 -14.83
C SER A 491 -29.75 15.42 -15.51
N LYS A 492 -29.40 14.40 -14.70
CA LYS A 492 -28.77 13.14 -15.13
C LYS A 492 -29.45 12.58 -16.40
N PRO A 493 -28.70 12.19 -17.46
CA PRO A 493 -29.19 11.16 -18.35
C PRO A 493 -29.26 9.87 -17.54
N SER A 494 -30.47 9.36 -17.29
CA SER A 494 -30.66 8.14 -16.50
C SER A 494 -30.09 6.94 -17.26
N SER A 495 -29.08 6.28 -16.68
CA SER A 495 -28.97 4.82 -16.84
C SER A 495 -30.30 4.20 -16.34
N PRO A 496 -30.83 3.12 -16.96
CA PRO A 496 -32.18 2.64 -16.69
C PRO A 496 -32.30 1.88 -15.35
N VAL A 497 -32.22 2.64 -14.26
CA VAL A 497 -32.46 2.18 -12.89
C VAL A 497 -33.51 3.11 -12.28
N VAL A 498 -34.61 2.53 -11.82
CA VAL A 498 -35.74 3.28 -11.25
C VAL A 498 -35.31 3.93 -9.94
N SER A 499 -35.37 5.26 -9.89
CA SER A 499 -35.10 6.02 -8.67
C SER A 499 -36.36 6.14 -7.81
N GLU A 500 -36.29 5.76 -6.54
CA GLU A 500 -37.29 6.20 -5.56
C GLU A 500 -37.09 7.68 -5.17
N LYS A 501 -38.18 8.30 -4.70
CA LYS A 501 -38.44 9.75 -4.55
C LYS A 501 -37.26 10.64 -4.15
N GLU A 502 -37.06 11.73 -4.90
CA GLU A 502 -36.22 12.86 -4.53
C GLU A 502 -36.73 13.60 -3.28
N PHE A 503 -35.81 13.98 -2.41
CA PHE A 503 -36.04 14.93 -1.31
C PHE A 503 -35.60 16.33 -1.77
N ASN A 504 -36.50 17.30 -1.73
CA ASN A 504 -36.28 18.61 -2.34
C ASN A 504 -35.65 19.60 -1.34
N LEU A 505 -34.52 20.21 -1.70
CA LEU A 505 -33.68 20.99 -0.77
C LEU A 505 -33.64 22.49 -1.12
N GLU A 506 -34.82 23.11 -1.27
CA GLU A 506 -34.96 24.57 -1.36
C GLU A 506 -35.78 25.21 -0.21
N ASP A 507 -36.43 24.42 0.65
CA ASP A 507 -37.08 24.93 1.86
C ASP A 507 -36.14 24.89 3.08
N ASN A 508 -36.11 26.00 3.84
CA ASN A 508 -35.31 26.29 5.05
C ASN A 508 -33.95 27.00 4.86
N ILE A 509 -34.00 28.21 4.29
CA ILE A 509 -33.16 29.33 4.78
C ILE A 509 -34.13 30.37 5.39
N PRO A 510 -33.99 30.77 6.66
CA PRO A 510 -34.82 31.84 7.22
C PRO A 510 -34.34 33.20 6.70
N GLU A 511 -35.20 33.95 6.03
CA GLU A 511 -35.04 35.40 5.83
C GLU A 511 -35.90 36.15 6.88
N ASP A 512 -35.32 37.20 7.46
CA ASP A 512 -35.94 38.04 8.50
C ASP A 512 -36.68 39.23 7.87
N ASP A 513 -37.75 39.70 8.52
CA ASP A 513 -38.80 40.54 7.90
C ASP A 513 -38.72 42.03 8.30
N SER A 514 -38.80 42.95 7.32
CA SER A 514 -39.34 44.31 7.54
C SER A 514 -39.74 45.09 6.25
N SER A 515 -41.05 45.13 5.96
CA SER A 515 -41.85 46.30 5.51
C SER A 515 -41.55 47.12 4.21
N ILE A 516 -42.25 46.82 3.10
CA ILE A 516 -43.41 47.53 2.46
C ILE A 516 -43.42 49.12 2.41
N PRO A 517 -43.90 49.86 1.36
CA PRO A 517 -44.32 49.54 -0.05
C PRO A 517 -43.80 50.47 -1.21
N THR A 518 -44.27 50.15 -2.43
CA THR A 518 -44.25 50.69 -3.83
C THR A 518 -44.55 52.21 -4.07
N PRO A 519 -44.56 52.78 -5.33
CA PRO A 519 -44.49 52.18 -6.69
C PRO A 519 -43.59 52.85 -7.78
N GLU A 520 -43.53 52.20 -8.96
CA GLU A 520 -43.27 52.72 -10.34
C GLU A 520 -41.99 53.53 -10.67
N ASP A 521 -41.12 53.00 -11.55
CA ASP A 521 -41.12 53.30 -13.01
C ASP A 521 -40.10 52.42 -13.78
N ALA A 522 -40.08 52.47 -15.11
CA ALA A 522 -39.43 51.51 -16.01
C ALA A 522 -37.97 51.82 -16.40
N GLY A 523 -37.17 50.77 -16.64
CA GLY A 523 -36.16 50.78 -17.72
C GLY A 523 -34.70 50.41 -17.39
N LYS A 524 -34.21 49.36 -18.07
CA LYS A 524 -32.81 49.13 -18.50
C LYS A 524 -31.68 49.22 -17.45
N SER A 525 -31.15 48.07 -17.00
CA SER A 525 -29.68 47.89 -16.87
C SER A 525 -29.24 46.42 -16.75
N GLY A 526 -28.85 45.80 -17.87
CA GLY A 526 -28.00 44.62 -17.83
C GLY A 526 -26.53 44.99 -17.60
N LYS A 527 -25.74 44.06 -17.01
CA LYS A 527 -24.30 44.14 -16.66
C LYS A 527 -23.95 44.67 -15.25
N LYS A 528 -24.09 43.83 -14.21
CA LYS A 528 -23.33 44.02 -12.95
C LYS A 528 -22.92 42.77 -12.14
N LEU A 529 -22.93 41.55 -12.72
CA LEU A 529 -22.45 40.33 -12.02
C LEU A 529 -21.07 39.79 -12.50
N GLY A 530 -20.44 40.43 -13.49
CA GLY A 530 -19.15 39.97 -14.07
C GLY A 530 -17.88 40.48 -13.38
N LYS A 531 -17.97 41.25 -12.28
CA LYS A 531 -16.79 41.87 -11.62
C LYS A 531 -16.39 41.22 -10.28
N LYS A 532 -17.32 40.64 -9.51
CA LYS A 532 -17.01 39.95 -8.23
C LYS A 532 -16.16 38.67 -8.43
N TRP A 533 -16.37 37.95 -9.52
CA TRP A 533 -15.71 36.66 -9.80
C TRP A 533 -14.24 36.73 -10.24
N ARG A 534 -13.70 37.92 -10.57
CA ARG A 534 -12.25 38.09 -10.80
C ARG A 534 -11.46 38.30 -9.50
N ALA A 535 -12.09 38.85 -8.47
CA ALA A 535 -11.45 39.18 -7.19
C ALA A 535 -11.19 37.95 -6.31
N VAL A 536 -11.98 36.87 -6.45
CA VAL A 536 -11.86 35.67 -5.61
C VAL A 536 -10.64 34.83 -6.01
N ILE A 537 -10.41 34.60 -7.30
CA ILE A 537 -9.26 33.79 -7.78
C ILE A 537 -7.92 34.54 -7.63
N SER A 538 -7.94 35.88 -7.65
CA SER A 538 -6.72 36.69 -7.46
C SER A 538 -6.33 36.90 -6.00
N ARG A 539 -7.23 36.62 -5.03
CA ARG A 539 -6.98 36.88 -3.60
C ARG A 539 -6.14 35.81 -2.91
N THR A 540 -6.22 34.55 -3.33
CA THR A 540 -5.42 33.44 -2.77
C THR A 540 -3.98 33.40 -3.29
N MET A 541 -3.57 34.32 -4.19
CA MET A 541 -2.32 34.22 -4.94
C MET A 541 -1.37 35.44 -4.82
N ASN A 542 -1.65 36.40 -3.93
CA ASN A 542 -0.77 37.57 -3.74
C ASN A 542 -0.56 37.93 -2.26
N ARG A 543 0.45 37.31 -1.64
CA ARG A 543 1.18 37.92 -0.53
C ARG A 543 2.67 37.52 -0.60
N LYS A 544 3.55 38.53 -0.71
CA LYS A 544 5.01 38.47 -0.85
C LYS A 544 5.59 37.70 -2.06
N MET A 545 5.62 38.39 -3.20
CA MET A 545 6.81 38.38 -4.07
C MET A 545 6.93 39.78 -4.70
N GLY A 546 7.92 40.56 -4.27
CA GLY A 546 8.06 41.95 -4.70
C GLY A 546 9.45 42.49 -4.41
N LYS A 547 10.16 42.88 -5.49
CA LYS A 547 11.54 43.39 -5.54
C LYS A 547 12.67 42.35 -5.38
N MET A 548 12.93 41.57 -6.44
CA MET A 548 14.28 41.23 -6.93
C MET A 548 14.21 40.57 -8.33
N MET A 549 13.75 41.29 -9.37
CA MET A 549 14.01 40.90 -10.77
C MET A 549 13.84 42.07 -11.76
N VAL A 550 14.71 43.08 -11.64
CA VAL A 550 14.94 44.10 -12.71
C VAL A 550 16.44 44.45 -12.73
N LYS A 551 17.30 43.47 -13.06
CA LYS A 551 18.73 43.68 -13.40
C LYS A 551 19.41 42.46 -14.04
N ALA A 552 18.84 41.90 -15.12
CA ALA A 552 19.43 40.74 -15.81
C ALA A 552 19.04 40.59 -17.31
N LEU A 553 18.43 41.59 -17.95
CA LEU A 553 18.03 41.53 -19.37
C LEU A 553 18.20 42.90 -20.06
N SER A 554 19.46 43.28 -20.24
CA SER A 554 19.94 44.37 -21.09
C SER A 554 21.46 44.21 -21.19
N GLU A 555 22.02 44.35 -22.39
CA GLU A 555 23.35 43.85 -22.81
C GLU A 555 23.29 42.32 -23.10
N ASP A 556 23.59 41.80 -24.30
CA ASP A 556 24.24 42.41 -25.47
C ASP A 556 23.63 41.93 -26.83
N MET A 557 23.99 42.59 -27.94
CA MET A 557 23.42 42.43 -29.30
C MET A 557 24.47 42.14 -30.39
N GLY A 558 24.06 41.40 -31.44
CA GLY A 558 24.85 41.12 -32.68
C GLY A 558 25.85 39.96 -32.55
N ASP A 559 26.28 39.24 -33.60
CA ASP A 559 25.87 39.05 -35.01
C ASP A 559 26.60 37.77 -35.54
N THR A 560 26.35 37.12 -36.68
CA THR A 560 25.58 37.44 -37.91
C THR A 560 24.95 36.14 -38.51
N LEU A 561 24.55 36.14 -39.80
CA LEU A 561 24.19 34.96 -40.63
C LEU A 561 25.37 34.47 -41.50
N GLU A 562 25.36 33.20 -41.94
CA GLU A 562 25.39 32.75 -43.37
C GLU A 562 25.71 31.24 -43.56
N GLU A 563 25.42 30.76 -44.77
CA GLU A 563 25.29 29.40 -45.33
C GLU A 563 26.43 28.36 -45.21
N GLY A 564 26.20 27.11 -45.67
CA GLY A 564 27.27 26.39 -46.40
C GLY A 564 27.40 24.84 -46.42
N SER A 565 26.36 24.07 -46.78
CA SER A 565 26.41 22.79 -47.56
C SER A 565 27.44 21.62 -47.36
N ALA A 566 26.99 20.42 -47.78
CA ALA A 566 27.75 19.30 -48.40
C ALA A 566 28.32 18.11 -47.56
N SER A 567 27.65 16.96 -47.71
CA SER A 567 28.20 15.57 -47.72
C SER A 567 28.99 15.31 -49.04
N PRO A 568 29.56 14.11 -49.39
CA PRO A 568 29.36 12.75 -48.83
C PRO A 568 30.55 11.72 -48.87
N THR A 569 30.22 10.47 -48.47
CA THR A 569 30.70 9.14 -48.98
C THR A 569 32.07 8.51 -48.60
N SER A 570 31.95 7.40 -47.83
CA SER A 570 32.42 6.00 -48.10
C SER A 570 33.95 5.67 -48.15
N PRO A 571 34.40 4.38 -48.13
CA PRO A 571 33.65 3.12 -48.20
C PRO A 571 34.05 1.98 -47.21
N ASP A 572 33.39 0.82 -47.42
CA ASP A 572 33.43 -0.48 -46.74
C ASP A 572 34.80 -1.17 -46.56
N CYS A 573 34.83 -2.19 -45.69
CA CYS A 573 35.33 -3.53 -46.02
C CYS A 573 34.72 -4.62 -45.11
N SER A 574 34.73 -5.89 -45.54
CA SER A 574 33.85 -6.96 -45.05
C SER A 574 34.54 -8.33 -44.90
N LEU A 575 33.77 -9.31 -44.37
CA LEU A 575 33.86 -10.79 -44.50
C LEU A 575 34.40 -11.67 -43.34
N ASP A 576 33.52 -12.63 -43.01
CA ASP A 576 33.70 -14.07 -42.73
C ASP A 576 34.08 -14.68 -41.35
N SER A 577 33.45 -15.86 -41.14
CA SER A 577 33.43 -16.83 -40.03
C SER A 577 34.37 -18.03 -40.35
N PRO A 578 34.46 -19.20 -39.63
CA PRO A 578 33.61 -19.78 -38.56
C PRO A 578 34.35 -20.48 -37.35
N GLY A 579 33.60 -21.15 -36.46
CA GLY A 579 34.10 -21.96 -35.30
C GLY A 579 34.49 -23.40 -35.66
N PRO A 580 34.30 -24.46 -34.81
CA PRO A 580 33.80 -24.54 -33.42
C PRO A 580 34.66 -25.45 -32.46
N GLU A 581 34.22 -25.76 -31.23
CA GLU A 581 34.09 -27.14 -30.65
C GLU A 581 33.73 -27.19 -29.12
N LYS A 582 33.40 -28.40 -28.62
CA LYS A 582 32.83 -28.74 -27.30
C LYS A 582 33.86 -29.37 -26.35
N MET A 583 33.59 -29.38 -25.04
CA MET A 583 33.64 -30.62 -24.22
C MET A 583 32.83 -30.51 -22.91
N THR A 584 32.14 -31.59 -22.56
CA THR A 584 31.45 -31.88 -21.29
C THR A 584 32.41 -32.35 -20.19
N LEU A 585 31.98 -32.33 -18.93
CA LEU A 585 32.11 -33.49 -18.01
C LEU A 585 31.23 -33.31 -16.75
N ALA A 586 30.83 -34.43 -16.15
CA ALA A 586 30.07 -34.54 -14.90
C ALA A 586 30.78 -35.53 -13.97
N PHE A 587 30.50 -35.49 -12.66
CA PHE A 587 30.76 -36.61 -11.75
C PHE A 587 29.81 -36.61 -10.55
N SER A 588 29.64 -37.78 -9.92
CA SER A 588 28.69 -38.10 -8.84
C SER A 588 29.30 -39.15 -7.91
N GLU A 589 28.95 -39.13 -6.61
CA GLU A 589 29.00 -40.20 -5.58
C GLU A 589 28.50 -39.54 -4.25
N GLN A 590 27.52 -40.07 -3.47
CA GLN A 590 27.47 -41.30 -2.63
C GLN A 590 28.58 -41.31 -1.54
N GLU A 591 28.37 -41.71 -0.26
CA GLU A 591 27.26 -42.42 0.41
C GLU A 591 27.32 -42.37 1.98
N GLU A 592 26.22 -42.78 2.64
CA GLU A 592 26.12 -43.53 3.94
C GLU A 592 26.48 -43.00 5.37
N ARG A 593 25.44 -43.06 6.25
CA ARG A 593 25.31 -43.82 7.55
C ARG A 593 25.34 -43.19 8.98
N GLU A 594 24.23 -43.52 9.69
CA GLU A 594 24.06 -44.04 11.07
C GLU A 594 23.95 -43.16 12.35
N LEU A 595 23.07 -43.62 13.24
CA LEU A 595 22.69 -43.10 14.58
C LEU A 595 23.47 -43.85 15.69
N PRO A 596 23.51 -43.38 16.97
CA PRO A 596 22.51 -43.89 17.94
C PRO A 596 22.10 -42.98 19.15
N VAL A 597 20.80 -43.01 19.45
CA VAL A 597 20.11 -43.22 20.76
C VAL A 597 20.78 -42.81 22.10
N LEU A 598 20.07 -41.99 22.92
CA LEU A 598 19.68 -42.19 24.36
C LEU A 598 19.07 -40.87 24.93
N SER A 599 17.77 -40.77 25.25
CA SER A 599 17.07 -41.24 26.47
C SER A 599 17.05 -40.26 27.67
N ARG A 600 15.89 -39.61 27.91
CA ARG A 600 15.15 -39.52 29.21
C ARG A 600 13.88 -38.66 29.05
N GLN A 601 12.68 -39.23 29.20
CA GLN A 601 11.78 -39.16 30.39
C GLN A 601 11.27 -37.73 30.67
N ALA A 602 9.98 -37.42 30.44
CA ALA A 602 8.82 -37.69 31.33
C ALA A 602 8.98 -37.01 32.70
N SER A 603 8.06 -36.15 33.17
CA SER A 603 6.62 -36.38 33.44
C SER A 603 5.88 -35.03 33.58
N THR A 604 4.72 -34.78 32.95
CA THR A 604 3.33 -35.16 33.35
C THR A 604 2.86 -34.69 34.74
N SER A 605 1.89 -33.77 34.78
CA SER A 605 0.73 -33.86 35.69
C SER A 605 -0.45 -33.04 35.14
N SER A 606 -1.56 -33.72 34.87
CA SER A 606 -2.79 -33.16 34.28
C SER A 606 -4.01 -33.71 35.03
N GLU A 607 -4.86 -32.84 35.57
CA GLU A 607 -6.26 -33.12 35.95
C GLU A 607 -7.05 -31.80 35.72
N LEU A 608 -8.14 -31.65 34.95
CA LEU A 608 -9.35 -32.40 34.57
C LEU A 608 -10.61 -32.17 35.42
N CYS A 609 -11.73 -32.03 34.69
CA CYS A 609 -13.15 -32.20 35.05
C CYS A 609 -13.94 -31.04 35.73
N SER A 610 -14.89 -30.50 34.94
CA SER A 610 -16.14 -29.86 35.38
C SER A 610 -17.09 -30.86 36.07
N PRO A 611 -18.14 -30.44 36.82
CA PRO A 611 -19.43 -30.08 36.19
C PRO A 611 -20.29 -29.01 36.89
N SER A 612 -21.34 -28.52 36.19
CA SER A 612 -22.44 -27.65 36.69
C SER A 612 -23.52 -28.46 37.45
N PRO A 613 -24.67 -27.90 37.93
CA PRO A 613 -25.09 -26.49 38.14
C PRO A 613 -25.76 -26.18 39.52
N GLY A 614 -26.06 -24.91 39.86
CA GLY A 614 -27.18 -24.59 40.79
C GLY A 614 -27.10 -23.36 41.72
N SER A 615 -28.09 -22.47 41.59
CA SER A 615 -28.76 -21.61 42.61
C SER A 615 -27.97 -20.87 43.72
N GLY A 616 -27.77 -19.57 43.48
CA GLY A 616 -27.99 -18.42 44.39
C GLY A 616 -27.89 -18.52 45.92
N SER A 617 -26.91 -17.80 46.49
CA SER A 617 -27.10 -16.91 47.66
C SER A 617 -25.91 -15.93 47.78
N PHE A 618 -26.07 -14.88 48.59
CA PHE A 618 -25.09 -13.80 48.78
C PHE A 618 -23.68 -14.31 49.12
N VAL A 619 -22.68 -13.80 48.41
CA VAL A 619 -21.26 -13.88 48.78
C VAL A 619 -20.73 -12.44 48.83
N GLU A 620 -19.97 -12.11 49.87
CA GLU A 620 -19.29 -10.82 50.01
C GLU A 620 -18.35 -10.58 48.82
N GLU A 621 -18.14 -9.32 48.40
CA GLU A 621 -17.19 -9.03 47.32
C GLU A 621 -15.80 -9.58 47.68
N PRO A 622 -15.20 -10.42 46.82
CA PRO A 622 -13.80 -10.79 47.00
C PRO A 622 -12.97 -9.52 46.81
N SER A 623 -12.11 -9.22 47.80
CA SER A 623 -11.14 -8.14 47.69
C SER A 623 -10.38 -8.26 46.36
N ALA A 624 -10.37 -7.17 45.57
CA ALA A 624 -9.79 -7.17 44.23
C ALA A 624 -8.40 -7.83 44.21
N PRO A 625 -8.10 -8.68 43.21
CA PRO A 625 -6.85 -9.41 43.15
C PRO A 625 -5.68 -8.43 43.12
N GLN A 626 -4.89 -8.40 44.21
CA GLN A 626 -3.67 -7.61 44.26
C GLN A 626 -2.70 -8.17 43.21
N TYR A 627 -2.32 -7.32 42.25
CA TYR A 627 -1.32 -7.67 41.25
C TYR A 627 0.03 -7.94 41.95
N THR A 628 0.51 -9.18 41.87
CA THR A 628 1.79 -9.61 42.47
C THR A 628 2.93 -9.75 41.44
N GLY A 629 2.75 -9.25 40.23
CA GLY A 629 3.78 -9.26 39.19
C GLY A 629 4.78 -8.11 39.34
N PRO A 630 5.84 -8.09 38.52
CA PRO A 630 6.81 -6.98 38.50
C PRO A 630 6.21 -5.71 37.87
N PHE A 631 6.59 -4.56 38.40
CA PHE A 631 6.34 -3.26 37.75
C PHE A 631 7.55 -2.86 36.90
N CYS A 632 7.31 -2.19 35.77
CA CYS A 632 8.35 -1.73 34.84
C CYS A 632 8.61 -0.22 34.89
N GLY A 633 8.02 0.50 35.85
CA GLY A 633 8.32 1.90 36.13
C GLY A 633 7.24 2.61 36.94
N ARG A 634 7.41 3.93 37.13
CA ARG A 634 6.40 4.82 37.73
C ARG A 634 6.11 5.97 36.78
N ALA A 635 4.87 6.43 36.73
CA ALA A 635 4.44 7.57 35.93
C ALA A 635 3.58 8.53 36.76
N ARG A 636 3.73 9.84 36.54
CA ARG A 636 2.91 10.88 37.18
C ARG A 636 1.91 11.45 36.17
N VAL A 637 0.63 11.49 36.54
CA VAL A 637 -0.43 12.06 35.70
C VAL A 637 -0.27 13.58 35.62
N HIS A 638 -0.21 14.12 34.40
CA HIS A 638 -0.21 15.58 34.15
C HIS A 638 -1.55 16.10 33.61
N THR A 639 -2.42 15.21 33.11
CA THR A 639 -3.74 15.52 32.53
C THR A 639 -4.83 14.66 33.14
N ASP A 640 -5.91 15.29 33.63
CA ASP A 640 -7.09 14.60 34.15
C ASP A 640 -7.79 13.77 33.07
N PHE A 641 -8.22 12.55 33.41
CA PHE A 641 -9.01 11.70 32.52
C PHE A 641 -10.08 10.94 33.31
N THR A 642 -11.34 11.04 32.88
CA THR A 642 -12.44 10.24 33.42
C THR A 642 -13.00 9.37 32.29
N PRO A 643 -12.92 8.03 32.39
CA PRO A 643 -13.46 7.14 31.38
C PRO A 643 -14.99 7.17 31.31
N SER A 644 -15.54 6.63 30.24
CA SER A 644 -16.99 6.47 30.04
C SER A 644 -17.60 5.59 31.15
N PRO A 645 -18.87 5.79 31.56
CA PRO A 645 -19.54 4.92 32.53
C PRO A 645 -19.60 3.42 32.16
N TYR A 646 -19.37 3.09 30.88
CA TYR A 646 -19.33 1.73 30.34
C TYR A 646 -17.90 1.17 30.14
N ASP A 647 -16.87 1.98 30.39
CA ASP A 647 -15.46 1.59 30.29
C ASP A 647 -14.94 1.24 31.68
N HIS A 648 -14.99 -0.05 31.99
CA HIS A 648 -14.56 -0.59 33.28
C HIS A 648 -13.05 -0.83 33.35
N ASP A 649 -12.37 -0.94 32.21
CA ASP A 649 -10.97 -1.33 32.11
C ASP A 649 -10.01 -0.14 32.19
N SER A 650 -10.43 1.06 31.80
CA SER A 650 -9.62 2.27 31.94
C SER A 650 -9.49 2.75 33.39
N LEU A 651 -8.34 3.35 33.70
CA LEU A 651 -8.12 4.08 34.94
C LEU A 651 -8.73 5.48 34.86
N LYS A 652 -9.36 5.92 35.95
CA LYS A 652 -9.67 7.34 36.17
C LYS A 652 -8.43 8.00 36.72
N LEU A 653 -7.97 9.07 36.07
CA LEU A 653 -6.73 9.76 36.36
C LEU A 653 -7.02 11.17 36.89
N GLN A 654 -6.35 11.58 37.96
CA GLN A 654 -6.30 12.96 38.44
C GLN A 654 -4.86 13.49 38.38
N LYS A 655 -4.70 14.75 38.00
CA LYS A 655 -3.40 15.42 37.88
C LYS A 655 -2.65 15.39 39.21
N GLY A 656 -1.48 14.76 39.20
CA GLY A 656 -0.65 14.50 40.38
C GLY A 656 -0.67 13.05 40.87
N ASP A 657 -1.60 12.22 40.41
CA ASP A 657 -1.61 10.77 40.67
C ASP A 657 -0.32 10.11 40.20
N VAL A 658 0.12 9.07 40.90
CA VAL A 658 1.29 8.26 40.54
C VAL A 658 0.84 6.83 40.24
N ILE A 659 1.01 6.40 38.99
CA ILE A 659 0.67 5.07 38.50
C ILE A 659 1.92 4.19 38.56
N GLN A 660 1.77 2.96 39.05
CA GLN A 660 2.79 1.91 38.90
C GLN A 660 2.58 1.23 37.55
N ILE A 661 3.54 1.37 36.63
CA ILE A 661 3.43 0.85 35.26
C ILE A 661 3.71 -0.65 35.27
N ILE A 662 2.85 -1.43 34.64
CA ILE A 662 3.00 -2.87 34.47
C ILE A 662 3.53 -3.17 33.06
N GLU A 663 3.00 -2.50 32.04
CA GLU A 663 3.42 -2.69 30.65
C GLU A 663 3.54 -1.35 29.91
N LYS A 664 4.65 -1.15 29.18
CA LYS A 664 4.95 0.05 28.40
C LYS A 664 5.19 -0.26 26.89
N PRO A 665 4.16 -0.60 26.10
CA PRO A 665 4.32 -0.63 24.64
C PRO A 665 4.78 0.76 24.13
N PRO A 666 5.60 0.83 23.06
CA PRO A 666 6.24 2.08 22.63
C PRO A 666 5.25 3.16 22.15
N VAL A 667 4.03 2.76 21.79
CA VAL A 667 2.89 3.64 21.46
C VAL A 667 1.58 3.03 21.94
N GLY A 668 0.55 3.86 22.15
CA GLY A 668 -0.83 3.42 22.40
C GLY A 668 -1.29 3.57 23.85
N THR A 669 -1.72 2.47 24.46
CA THR A 669 -2.26 2.42 25.83
C THR A 669 -1.34 1.57 26.68
N TRP A 670 -0.99 2.05 27.87
CA TRP A 670 -0.19 1.35 28.87
C TRP A 670 -1.10 0.71 29.92
N LEU A 671 -0.59 -0.36 30.55
CA LEU A 671 -1.27 -1.02 31.66
C LEU A 671 -0.59 -0.62 32.98
N GLY A 672 -1.38 -0.32 34.02
CA GLY A 672 -0.82 0.02 35.32
C GLY A 672 -1.80 -0.12 36.48
N LEU A 673 -1.27 0.11 37.67
CA LEU A 673 -1.99 0.06 38.94
C LEU A 673 -2.06 1.47 39.54
N LEU A 674 -3.28 1.94 39.82
CA LEU A 674 -3.55 3.21 40.50
C LEU A 674 -4.58 2.99 41.61
N ASN A 675 -4.25 3.38 42.84
CA ASN A 675 -5.12 3.24 44.02
C ASN A 675 -5.70 1.82 44.22
N GLY A 676 -4.93 0.79 43.84
CA GLY A 676 -5.34 -0.62 43.93
C GLY A 676 -6.24 -1.11 42.78
N LYS A 677 -6.68 -0.23 41.86
CA LYS A 677 -7.35 -0.63 40.62
C LYS A 677 -6.30 -0.90 39.54
N LEU A 678 -6.36 -2.09 38.94
CA LEU A 678 -5.65 -2.41 37.69
C LEU A 678 -6.44 -1.83 36.52
N GLY A 679 -5.75 -1.21 35.55
CA GLY A 679 -6.43 -0.73 34.36
C GLY A 679 -5.52 -0.06 33.34
N SER A 680 -6.11 0.26 32.19
CA SER A 680 -5.41 0.86 31.06
C SER A 680 -5.43 2.38 31.10
N PHE A 681 -4.39 3.03 30.57
CA PHE A 681 -4.31 4.48 30.45
C PHE A 681 -3.42 4.87 29.26
N LYS A 682 -3.67 6.01 28.61
CA LYS A 682 -2.83 6.45 27.48
C LYS A 682 -1.56 7.12 27.97
N PHE A 683 -0.42 6.80 27.35
CA PHE A 683 0.88 7.37 27.75
C PHE A 683 0.92 8.91 27.63
N ILE A 684 0.12 9.50 26.73
CA ILE A 684 0.02 10.96 26.51
C ILE A 684 -0.59 11.77 27.66
N TYR A 685 -0.99 11.13 28.76
CA TYR A 685 -1.54 11.79 29.96
C TYR A 685 -0.57 11.78 31.15
N VAL A 686 0.62 11.19 30.99
CA VAL A 686 1.58 10.97 32.08
C VAL A 686 3.03 11.28 31.70
N ASP A 687 3.80 11.76 32.67
CA ASP A 687 5.25 11.86 32.60
C ASP A 687 5.88 10.64 33.30
N VAL A 688 6.80 9.93 32.65
CA VAL A 688 7.54 8.83 33.30
C VAL A 688 8.50 9.41 34.34
N LEU A 689 8.40 8.93 35.57
CA LEU A 689 9.31 9.33 36.65
C LEU A 689 10.60 8.49 36.57
N PRO A 690 11.79 9.11 36.64
CA PRO A 690 13.03 8.37 36.78
C PRO A 690 13.01 7.54 38.08
N GLU A 691 13.58 6.34 38.04
CA GLU A 691 13.67 5.49 39.23
C GLU A 691 14.67 6.08 40.23
N GLU A 692 14.22 6.30 41.46
CA GLU A 692 15.10 6.71 42.55
C GLU A 692 15.97 5.51 42.92
N ALA A 693 17.29 5.67 42.78
CA ALA A 693 18.26 4.61 43.05
C ALA A 693 18.27 4.20 44.52
N VAL A 694 17.48 3.17 44.87
CA VAL A 694 17.54 2.53 46.18
C VAL A 694 18.81 1.67 46.25
N GLY A 695 19.67 1.97 47.23
CA GLY A 695 20.97 1.32 47.40
C GLY A 695 20.90 -0.21 47.57
N PRO A 696 22.03 -0.92 47.32
CA PRO A 696 22.01 -2.34 47.03
C PRO A 696 21.66 -3.21 48.24
N SER A 697 20.54 -3.93 48.15
CA SER A 697 20.29 -5.07 49.05
C SER A 697 21.16 -6.27 48.64
N ARG A 698 21.66 -7.01 49.64
CA ARG A 698 22.81 -7.92 49.51
C ARG A 698 22.65 -9.00 48.44
N SER A 699 23.72 -9.17 47.65
CA SER A 699 23.82 -10.25 46.66
C SER A 699 23.81 -11.65 47.30
N SER A 700 23.10 -12.57 46.65
CA SER A 700 23.45 -13.99 46.74
C SER A 700 24.87 -14.17 46.18
N ARG A 701 25.74 -14.85 46.93
CA ARG A 701 27.15 -15.03 46.56
C ARG A 701 27.30 -15.77 45.23
N ARG A 702 27.51 -15.03 44.14
CA ARG A 702 28.41 -15.48 43.06
C ARG A 702 29.73 -14.72 43.17
N GLN A 703 30.79 -15.50 43.11
CA GLN A 703 32.15 -15.18 43.52
C GLN A 703 32.71 -13.91 42.86
N SER A 704 33.58 -13.22 43.60
CA SER A 704 34.58 -12.34 43.00
C SER A 704 35.30 -13.09 41.87
N LYS A 705 35.07 -12.65 40.63
CA LYS A 705 36.06 -12.76 39.56
C LYS A 705 36.69 -11.38 39.47
N GLY A 706 37.98 -11.27 39.82
CA GLY A 706 38.69 -10.00 39.76
C GLY A 706 38.64 -9.41 38.35
N LYS A 707 38.71 -8.07 38.25
CA LYS A 707 38.77 -7.34 36.97
C LYS A 707 39.80 -8.02 36.07
N ARG A 708 39.35 -8.73 35.03
CA ARG A 708 40.24 -9.30 34.02
C ARG A 708 40.80 -8.13 33.22
N PRO A 709 42.11 -8.06 32.93
CA PRO A 709 42.65 -6.96 32.14
C PRO A 709 42.03 -6.96 30.75
N LYS A 710 41.70 -5.78 30.19
CA LYS A 710 41.22 -5.63 28.81
C LYS A 710 42.17 -6.40 27.87
N PRO A 711 41.67 -7.29 27.00
CA PRO A 711 42.53 -7.96 26.03
C PRO A 711 43.20 -6.93 25.12
N LYS A 712 44.41 -7.21 24.64
CA LYS A 712 45.18 -6.29 23.80
C LYS A 712 45.16 -6.64 22.32
N THR A 713 44.79 -7.88 21.99
CA THR A 713 44.67 -8.34 20.59
C THR A 713 43.39 -9.15 20.41
N LEU A 714 42.89 -9.20 19.18
CA LEU A 714 41.73 -10.03 18.82
C LEU A 714 41.98 -11.52 19.10
N HIS A 715 43.19 -12.01 18.84
CA HIS A 715 43.56 -13.40 19.11
C HIS A 715 43.49 -13.74 20.62
N GLU A 716 43.97 -12.85 21.49
CA GLU A 716 43.86 -13.01 22.95
C GLU A 716 42.38 -13.01 23.42
N LEU A 717 41.52 -12.23 22.77
CA LEU A 717 40.08 -12.27 23.06
C LEU A 717 39.45 -13.62 22.66
N LEU A 718 39.75 -14.11 21.45
CA LEU A 718 39.19 -15.36 20.91
C LEU A 718 39.66 -16.59 21.72
N GLU A 719 40.93 -16.62 22.16
CA GLU A 719 41.46 -17.60 23.13
C GLU A 719 40.66 -17.57 24.44
N ARG A 720 40.44 -16.37 25.03
CA ARG A 720 39.74 -16.22 26.31
C ARG A 720 38.26 -16.65 26.29
N ILE A 721 37.60 -16.62 25.13
CA ILE A 721 36.22 -17.11 24.95
C ILE A 721 36.16 -18.55 24.38
N GLY A 722 37.31 -19.12 24.05
CA GLY A 722 37.46 -20.47 23.51
C GLY A 722 36.90 -20.63 22.10
N LEU A 723 37.19 -19.68 21.20
CA LEU A 723 36.73 -19.64 19.81
C LEU A 723 37.87 -19.31 18.82
N GLU A 724 39.08 -19.79 19.10
CA GLU A 724 40.26 -19.59 18.25
C GLU A 724 40.07 -20.06 16.80
N GLU A 725 39.23 -21.07 16.57
CA GLU A 725 38.87 -21.59 15.25
C GLU A 725 38.30 -20.52 14.30
N HIS A 726 37.63 -19.48 14.82
CA HIS A 726 37.06 -18.39 14.02
C HIS A 726 38.07 -17.28 13.70
N THR A 727 39.30 -17.35 14.25
CA THR A 727 40.34 -16.32 14.05
C THR A 727 40.63 -16.08 12.56
N SER A 728 40.81 -17.16 11.79
CA SER A 728 41.10 -17.05 10.35
C SER A 728 39.93 -16.45 9.56
N THR A 729 38.69 -16.85 9.91
CA THR A 729 37.46 -16.36 9.28
C THR A 729 37.26 -14.86 9.52
N LEU A 730 37.47 -14.42 10.77
CA LEU A 730 37.37 -13.00 11.15
C LEU A 730 38.45 -12.15 10.45
N LEU A 731 39.71 -12.58 10.48
CA LEU A 731 40.83 -11.88 9.84
C LEU A 731 40.65 -11.74 8.31
N LEU A 732 40.20 -12.80 7.64
CA LEU A 732 39.97 -12.80 6.18
C LEU A 732 38.84 -11.84 5.75
N ASN A 733 37.92 -11.51 6.67
CA ASN A 733 36.78 -10.62 6.43
C ASN A 733 36.93 -9.25 7.10
N GLY A 734 38.17 -8.82 7.36
CA GLY A 734 38.50 -7.45 7.77
C GLY A 734 38.55 -7.18 9.28
N TYR A 735 38.19 -8.14 10.13
CA TYR A 735 38.29 -7.99 11.58
C TYR A 735 39.74 -8.25 12.04
N GLN A 736 40.58 -7.21 12.04
CA GLN A 736 42.01 -7.32 12.35
C GLN A 736 42.37 -6.80 13.75
N THR A 737 41.61 -5.83 14.24
CA THR A 737 41.78 -5.17 15.53
C THR A 737 40.63 -5.49 16.48
N LEU A 738 40.77 -5.07 17.74
CA LEU A 738 39.67 -5.12 18.71
C LEU A 738 38.60 -4.06 18.44
N GLU A 739 38.90 -3.03 17.65
CA GLU A 739 37.95 -1.97 17.30
C GLU A 739 36.96 -2.49 16.25
N ASP A 740 37.47 -3.07 15.17
CA ASP A 740 36.66 -3.73 14.14
C ASP A 740 35.71 -4.78 14.75
N PHE A 741 36.19 -5.51 15.77
CA PHE A 741 35.40 -6.52 16.47
C PHE A 741 34.27 -5.96 17.35
N LYS A 742 34.34 -4.71 17.83
CA LYS A 742 33.21 -4.07 18.54
C LYS A 742 32.01 -3.83 17.61
N GLU A 743 32.26 -3.60 16.32
CA GLU A 743 31.20 -3.40 15.32
C GLU A 743 30.55 -4.71 14.86
N LEU A 744 30.96 -5.86 15.41
CA LEU A 744 30.42 -7.18 15.06
C LEU A 744 28.93 -7.29 15.48
N ARG A 745 28.04 -7.21 14.50
CA ARG A 745 26.58 -7.38 14.67
C ARG A 745 26.13 -8.76 14.22
N GLU A 746 24.90 -9.12 14.58
CA GLU A 746 24.33 -10.41 14.22
C GLU A 746 24.18 -10.60 12.69
N THR A 747 24.02 -9.52 11.94
CA THR A 747 24.07 -9.53 10.46
C THR A 747 25.42 -10.01 9.94
N HIS A 748 26.53 -9.54 10.51
CA HIS A 748 27.87 -9.90 10.08
C HIS A 748 28.17 -11.38 10.39
N LEU A 749 27.64 -11.93 11.49
CA LEU A 749 27.77 -13.36 11.80
C LEU A 749 27.05 -14.28 10.79
N ASN A 750 26.00 -13.79 10.12
CA ASN A 750 25.36 -14.51 9.02
C ASN A 750 26.26 -14.54 7.77
N GLU A 751 26.91 -13.42 7.45
CA GLU A 751 27.82 -13.27 6.32
C GLU A 751 29.12 -14.06 6.50
N LEU A 752 29.61 -14.15 7.74
CA LEU A 752 30.76 -15.00 8.13
C LEU A 752 30.41 -16.50 8.22
N HIS A 753 29.16 -16.89 7.94
CA HIS A 753 28.63 -18.26 8.08
C HIS A 753 28.82 -18.88 9.47
N ILE A 754 28.88 -18.08 10.53
CA ILE A 754 28.97 -18.56 11.92
C ILE A 754 27.54 -18.83 12.40
N MET A 755 27.09 -20.07 12.19
CA MET A 755 25.70 -20.50 12.43
C MET A 755 25.46 -21.15 13.80
N ASP A 756 26.51 -21.52 14.55
CA ASP A 756 26.35 -22.11 15.89
C ASP A 756 25.80 -21.06 16.89
N PRO A 757 24.63 -21.28 17.53
CA PRO A 757 24.03 -20.31 18.44
C PRO A 757 24.89 -19.97 19.66
N GLN A 758 25.68 -20.93 20.17
CA GLN A 758 26.58 -20.68 21.31
C GLN A 758 27.79 -19.84 20.88
N HIS A 759 28.29 -20.03 19.66
CA HIS A 759 29.41 -19.24 19.14
C HIS A 759 28.96 -17.82 18.85
N ARG A 760 27.78 -17.65 18.22
CA ARG A 760 27.16 -16.34 17.99
C ARG A 760 26.96 -15.57 19.28
N ALA A 761 26.34 -16.19 20.30
CA ALA A 761 26.13 -15.56 21.60
C ALA A 761 27.46 -15.14 22.26
N LYS A 762 28.48 -16.01 22.28
CA LYS A 762 29.80 -15.69 22.82
C LYS A 762 30.47 -14.51 22.10
N LEU A 763 30.39 -14.45 20.77
CA LEU A 763 31.01 -13.40 19.97
C LEU A 763 30.32 -12.04 20.17
N LEU A 764 28.98 -12.01 20.14
CA LEU A 764 28.21 -10.78 20.38
C LEU A 764 28.39 -10.26 21.81
N THR A 765 28.30 -11.13 22.82
CA THR A 765 28.58 -10.73 24.21
C THR A 765 30.04 -10.31 24.41
N ALA A 766 31.00 -10.85 23.65
CA ALA A 766 32.40 -10.39 23.70
C ALA A 766 32.58 -8.99 23.09
N ALA A 767 31.86 -8.66 22.02
CA ALA A 767 31.84 -7.31 21.43
C ALA A 767 31.17 -6.29 22.37
N GLU A 768 30.03 -6.65 22.96
CA GLU A 768 29.32 -5.83 23.96
C GLU A 768 30.19 -5.55 25.19
N LEU A 769 30.83 -6.58 25.76
CA LEU A 769 31.76 -6.43 26.90
C LEU A 769 33.01 -5.61 26.58
N LEU A 770 33.39 -5.42 25.30
CA LEU A 770 34.48 -4.51 24.93
C LEU A 770 34.07 -3.04 25.00
N LEU A 771 32.80 -2.72 24.71
CA LEU A 771 32.25 -1.37 24.84
C LEU A 771 32.22 -0.93 26.32
N ASP A 772 31.86 -1.86 27.23
CA ASP A 772 31.88 -1.64 28.68
C ASP A 772 33.26 -1.32 29.27
N TYR A 773 34.36 -1.70 28.61
CA TYR A 773 35.71 -1.32 29.06
C TYR A 773 36.06 0.13 28.77
N ASP A 774 35.46 0.74 27.75
CA ASP A 774 35.79 2.10 27.33
C ASP A 774 34.97 3.13 28.09
N THR A 775 33.65 2.90 28.23
CA THR A 775 32.78 3.70 29.12
C THR A 775 33.27 3.67 30.57
N GLY A 776 33.78 2.53 31.05
CA GLY A 776 34.39 2.39 32.37
C GLY A 776 35.79 2.99 32.54
N SER A 777 36.39 3.57 31.49
CA SER A 777 37.67 4.28 31.56
C SER A 777 37.53 5.80 31.53
N GLU A 778 36.48 6.34 30.93
CA GLU A 778 36.22 7.78 30.88
C GLU A 778 35.83 8.36 32.25
N GLU A 779 35.15 7.59 33.11
CA GLU A 779 34.82 7.98 34.50
C GLU A 779 36.04 8.04 35.44
N ALA A 780 37.26 7.73 34.98
CA ALA A 780 38.45 7.57 35.84
C ALA A 780 39.54 8.65 35.67
N GLU A 781 39.50 9.52 34.65
CA GLU A 781 40.57 10.49 34.38
C GLU A 781 40.26 11.96 34.71
N GLU A 782 39.03 12.37 35.04
CA GLU A 782 38.72 13.76 35.48
C GLU A 782 39.15 14.09 36.94
N GLY A 783 40.12 13.35 37.48
CA GLY A 783 40.41 13.30 38.92
C GLY A 783 41.87 13.56 39.35
N ALA A 784 42.71 14.22 38.55
CA ALA A 784 44.12 14.44 38.91
C ALA A 784 44.72 15.80 38.48
N GLU A 785 44.85 16.69 39.48
CA GLU A 785 45.89 17.71 39.72
C GLU A 785 46.38 18.67 38.60
N SER A 786 46.30 19.95 38.94
CA SER A 786 47.04 21.06 38.34
C SER A 786 48.52 21.08 38.76
N ASN A 787 49.44 21.42 37.84
CA ASN A 787 50.58 22.32 38.14
C ASN A 787 51.41 22.76 36.90
N GLN A 788 51.37 24.07 36.63
CA GLN A 788 52.44 25.00 36.24
C GLN A 788 53.63 24.60 35.31
N GLU A 789 53.70 25.35 34.19
CA GLU A 789 54.88 26.07 33.64
C GLU A 789 55.94 25.37 32.72
N PRO A 790 56.72 26.12 31.89
CA PRO A 790 56.72 25.91 30.41
C PRO A 790 58.12 25.77 29.75
N VAL A 791 58.24 26.04 28.42
CA VAL A 791 59.38 26.69 27.66
C VAL A 791 60.01 25.94 26.45
N VAL A 792 59.75 26.51 25.23
CA VAL A 792 60.64 26.74 24.04
C VAL A 792 60.80 25.80 22.81
N HIS A 793 60.86 26.50 21.67
CA HIS A 793 61.03 26.16 20.24
C HIS A 793 62.33 25.45 19.79
N THR A 794 62.33 24.78 18.61
CA THR A 794 62.79 25.35 17.30
C THR A 794 62.82 24.33 16.12
N VAL A 795 62.03 24.62 15.07
CA VAL A 795 62.38 24.79 13.63
C VAL A 795 63.58 24.02 13.00
N SER A 796 63.33 23.17 11.98
CA SER A 796 63.90 23.30 10.61
C SER A 796 63.43 22.20 9.60
N GLU A 797 62.87 22.63 8.46
CA GLU A 797 62.57 21.87 7.23
C GLU A 797 63.81 21.81 6.26
N PRO A 798 63.85 21.14 5.06
CA PRO A 798 62.71 20.81 4.16
C PRO A 798 62.75 19.51 3.27
N LYS A 799 61.60 19.23 2.60
CA LYS A 799 61.44 18.64 1.22
C LYS A 799 61.85 17.16 0.96
N VAL A 800 61.14 16.32 0.19
CA VAL A 800 59.95 16.41 -0.72
C VAL A 800 59.19 15.07 -0.67
N ASP A 801 57.84 15.04 -0.65
CA ASP A 801 56.96 14.32 -1.62
C ASP A 801 55.47 14.31 -1.24
N ILE A 802 54.62 14.01 -2.23
CA ILE A 802 53.15 14.20 -2.26
C ILE A 802 52.38 13.13 -1.47
N PRO A 803 51.27 13.49 -0.79
CA PRO A 803 50.12 12.59 -0.70
C PRO A 803 48.78 13.23 -1.12
N ARG A 804 47.82 12.35 -1.43
CA ARG A 804 46.40 12.67 -1.64
C ARG A 804 45.58 12.37 -0.38
N ASP A 805 44.49 13.12 -0.28
CA ASP A 805 43.21 12.80 0.36
C ASP A 805 43.00 13.00 1.88
N SER A 806 41.74 13.30 2.21
CA SER A 806 41.10 13.45 3.53
C SER A 806 41.61 14.55 4.49
N GLY A 807 40.66 15.37 4.96
CA GLY A 807 40.88 16.40 6.00
C GLY A 807 39.73 17.40 6.10
N CYS A 808 38.82 17.21 7.06
CA CYS A 808 37.78 18.17 7.41
C CYS A 808 38.36 19.43 8.09
N PHE A 809 37.61 20.52 8.10
CA PHE A 809 37.92 21.71 8.91
C PHE A 809 36.77 21.99 9.88
N GLU A 810 37.06 21.96 11.18
CA GLU A 810 36.12 22.35 12.24
C GLU A 810 36.08 23.87 12.44
N GLY A 811 35.11 24.35 13.21
CA GLY A 811 34.76 25.77 13.29
C GLY A 811 35.69 26.65 14.13
N LEU A 812 35.31 27.93 14.23
CA LEU A 812 35.84 28.85 15.23
C LEU A 812 34.66 29.58 15.89
N GLU A 813 34.70 29.68 17.22
CA GLU A 813 33.66 30.31 18.03
C GLU A 813 33.71 31.84 18.01
N SER A 814 32.57 32.47 18.30
CA SER A 814 32.54 33.68 19.13
C SER A 814 31.16 33.79 19.80
N GLY A 815 31.11 33.67 21.13
CA GLY A 815 29.85 33.60 21.87
C GLY A 815 29.31 34.96 22.34
N ARG A 816 28.21 34.92 23.10
CA ARG A 816 28.00 35.73 24.31
C ARG A 816 26.74 35.34 25.06
N ASP A 817 26.81 35.52 26.37
CA ASP A 817 25.79 35.24 27.38
C ASP A 817 24.50 36.05 27.18
N GLU A 818 23.35 35.43 27.45
CA GLU A 818 22.14 36.17 27.82
C GLU A 818 22.15 36.42 29.33
N ALA A 819 21.89 37.67 29.72
CA ALA A 819 21.70 38.07 31.11
C ALA A 819 20.33 38.74 31.29
N GLU A 820 19.75 38.45 32.45
CA GLU A 820 18.42 38.80 32.95
C GLU A 820 17.93 40.24 32.65
N LEU A 821 16.62 40.37 32.47
CA LEU A 821 15.89 41.58 32.88
C LEU A 821 14.51 41.19 33.44
N ALA A 822 14.36 41.34 34.75
CA ALA A 822 13.12 41.11 35.50
C ALA A 822 12.57 42.44 36.06
N GLY A 823 11.25 42.45 36.33
CA GLY A 823 10.54 43.58 36.95
C GLY A 823 9.85 44.51 35.92
N THR A 824 8.67 45.06 36.18
CA THR A 824 7.88 45.14 37.44
C THR A 824 6.37 45.20 37.14
N GLU A 825 5.54 44.64 38.03
CA GLU A 825 4.11 44.95 38.12
C GLU A 825 3.88 46.27 38.86
N GLU A 826 2.79 46.99 38.52
CA GLU A 826 1.90 47.84 39.37
C GLU A 826 1.16 48.87 38.48
N GLN A 827 -0.11 49.24 38.67
CA GLN A 827 -1.20 48.76 39.55
C GLN A 827 -2.55 49.42 39.12
N LEU A 828 -3.67 49.00 39.75
CA LEU A 828 -4.92 49.74 40.02
C LEU A 828 -6.10 49.81 39.01
N HIS A 829 -7.23 49.28 39.49
CA HIS A 829 -8.66 49.62 39.25
C HIS A 829 -9.23 49.62 37.81
N GLY A 830 -10.39 49.01 37.50
CA GLY A 830 -11.38 48.28 38.32
C GLY A 830 -12.77 48.90 38.25
N LEU A 831 -13.79 48.12 37.82
CA LEU A 831 -15.21 48.32 38.16
C LEU A 831 -16.04 47.08 37.75
N SER A 832 -17.18 46.90 38.42
CA SER A 832 -18.05 45.71 38.37
C SER A 832 -19.37 46.04 37.67
N LEU A 833 -20.00 45.08 36.98
CA LEU A 833 -21.33 44.53 37.34
C LEU A 833 -21.96 43.61 36.27
N ALA A 834 -22.37 42.42 36.74
CA ALA A 834 -23.59 41.64 36.45
C ALA A 834 -24.27 41.61 35.06
N GLY A 835 -24.74 40.40 34.67
CA GLY A 835 -26.01 40.26 33.90
C GLY A 835 -26.08 39.15 32.83
N SER A 836 -26.44 37.94 33.25
CA SER A 836 -27.06 36.89 32.40
C SER A 836 -28.45 37.33 31.87
N PRO A 837 -29.09 36.67 30.87
CA PRO A 837 -28.88 35.31 30.34
C PRO A 837 -28.04 35.21 29.06
#